data_AF-A0A0Q9KB93-F1
#
_entry.id   AF-A0A0Q9KB93-F1
#
_cell.length_a   1.000
_cell.length_b   1.000
_cell.length_c   1.000
_cell.angle_alpha   90.00
_cell.angle_beta   90.00
_cell.angle_gamma   90.00
#
_symmetry.space_group_name_H-M   'P 1'
#
loop_
_entity.id
_entity.type
_entity.pdbx_description
1 polymer ?
#
loop_
_entity_poly.entity_id
_entity_poly.type
_entity_poly.pdbx_seq_one_letter_code
_entity_poly.pdbx_strand_id
1 'polypeptide(L)'
;MNLPRPADGWRPVGADYSKLDPVRVWSCLDDFVAGATLERGVDVIRLPSGDHLDVLVGGEPDAEGTCVPAFFGGAMPTRPQHTPPFFSGHNLGRRAGGRYLAFSDSLVAAEVDLTLGWYAGRAADRAQDAVATVLELAHQRWGRELLLVGGSGGGFAALEQLRRARVPTSAFVWNPQTDIQRYINTFADAYLRTALGLSQVALDRLSPEAKAERAGAAGIELAAAGRPIAAHGDGGRLLVLQNATDSHVADHMGPYLDRADLTDRGAGVYSDGRETWLIADMGNGHAVPPRQALEAGFLGMLREGGDSLRLAVDMRERRVAPLPPRAKMPVDLRGGEGNLLRAGLRVTQDACGVVRVWLGRPEQLTDPVRLKVQIRWTDRATWRDVAPSGLAALAPGAVAATVHLRDWFGHTVDSVTVPLEPSPGRGISVVGSCVSRDACEHLPPGISLVAYEARQSLISAFAPPVPLPPEHLRLTSPFQQRVFEADHASALPDRVRAMAPVSDLLAHDLVDERLGVFVHPDGGVTTRTVEWLALHTDGAPPHGARVVPFGSSEHLELFRSALVRWRALLEETGLLERTVLVAPPWATRTTVGKPTGESFGMDAGAGNAAMEPYVASVREIVGVDVVGSDLDTAAGESHRWGPAPFHYDDASERALAAALVERLPHPPALGGIVDEGDGIAVSVGPSGQGSLVVGVTLPPGDKVAFHLFRGAERVDMTGYDTTPGRSYWRLDPGRYIVRVFVLLPDGTRLSRASVGVNVG
;
A
#
# COMPACT_ATOMS: atom_id res chain seq x y z
N MET A 1 41.33 -25.34 41.24
CA MET A 1 42.35 -25.12 40.19
C MET A 1 42.56 -23.62 40.07
N ASN A 2 43.82 -23.16 40.02
CA ASN A 2 44.11 -21.75 39.74
C ASN A 2 43.67 -21.45 38.31
N LEU A 3 42.61 -20.67 38.13
CA LEU A 3 42.23 -20.13 36.82
C LEU A 3 43.40 -19.28 36.31
N PRO A 4 43.89 -19.48 35.08
CA PRO A 4 44.98 -18.68 34.54
C PRO A 4 44.53 -17.21 34.46
N ARG A 5 45.36 -16.30 34.96
CA ARG A 5 45.17 -14.87 34.69
C ARG A 5 45.33 -14.66 33.18
N PRO A 6 44.40 -13.97 32.50
CA PRO A 6 44.52 -13.74 31.06
C PRO A 6 45.81 -12.96 30.76
N ALA A 7 46.58 -13.46 29.78
CA ALA A 7 47.79 -12.79 29.31
C ALA A 7 47.47 -11.42 28.71
N ASP A 8 48.43 -10.48 28.78
CA ASP A 8 48.32 -9.17 28.12
C ASP A 8 48.08 -9.37 26.61
N GLY A 9 46.99 -8.80 26.09
CA GLY A 9 46.58 -8.91 24.68
C GLY A 9 45.32 -9.73 24.40
N TRP A 10 44.70 -10.35 25.42
CA TRP A 10 43.45 -11.10 25.24
C TRP A 10 42.18 -10.23 25.18
N ARG A 11 42.19 -9.05 25.80
CA ARG A 11 40.99 -8.21 25.90
C ARG A 11 40.51 -7.83 24.50
N PRO A 12 39.26 -8.16 24.14
CA PRO A 12 38.68 -7.65 22.91
C PRO A 12 38.81 -6.13 22.83
N VAL A 13 39.17 -5.65 21.64
CA VAL A 13 39.46 -4.23 21.43
C VAL A 13 38.22 -3.40 21.75
N GLY A 14 38.37 -2.47 22.70
CA GLY A 14 37.28 -1.58 23.13
C GLY A 14 36.31 -2.17 24.16
N ALA A 15 36.51 -3.40 24.64
CA ALA A 15 35.67 -4.02 25.68
C ALA A 15 36.11 -3.65 27.11
N ASP A 16 35.13 -3.47 28.00
CA ASP A 16 35.32 -3.16 29.43
C ASP A 16 34.61 -4.17 30.32
N TYR A 17 35.41 -5.05 30.95
CA TYR A 17 34.92 -6.06 31.90
C TYR A 17 35.11 -5.65 33.36
N SER A 18 35.53 -4.42 33.66
CA SER A 18 35.90 -3.99 35.02
C SER A 18 34.78 -4.11 36.06
N LYS A 19 33.53 -4.12 35.62
CA LYS A 19 32.33 -4.23 36.46
C LYS A 19 31.77 -5.65 36.55
N LEU A 20 32.45 -6.63 35.94
CA LEU A 20 32.03 -8.02 35.85
C LEU A 20 33.06 -8.86 36.60
N ASP A 21 32.59 -9.72 37.52
CA ASP A 21 33.45 -10.56 38.34
C ASP A 21 32.71 -11.85 38.72
N PRO A 22 33.33 -13.04 38.55
CA PRO A 22 34.59 -13.31 37.84
C PRO A 22 34.47 -13.23 36.33
N VAL A 23 35.60 -12.96 35.65
CA VAL A 23 35.75 -13.03 34.19
C VAL A 23 36.64 -14.22 33.84
N ARG A 24 36.15 -15.09 32.98
CA ARG A 24 36.82 -16.31 32.50
C ARG A 24 36.97 -16.26 31.00
N VAL A 25 38.06 -16.86 30.54
CA VAL A 25 38.61 -16.63 29.21
C VAL A 25 38.86 -17.98 28.55
N TRP A 26 38.37 -18.12 27.32
CA TRP A 26 38.50 -19.36 26.56
C TRP A 26 39.09 -19.08 25.19
N SER A 27 40.16 -19.81 24.84
CA SER A 27 40.89 -19.67 23.57
C SER A 27 40.06 -20.07 22.35
N CYS A 28 39.08 -20.95 22.55
CA CYS A 28 38.08 -21.35 21.57
C CYS A 28 36.86 -21.97 22.26
N LEU A 29 35.85 -22.32 21.47
CA LEU A 29 34.63 -22.99 21.95
C LEU A 29 34.92 -24.38 22.54
N ASP A 30 35.85 -25.15 21.98
CA ASP A 30 36.16 -26.51 22.46
C ASP A 30 36.75 -26.49 23.87
N ASP A 31 37.65 -25.53 24.13
CA ASP A 31 38.23 -25.32 25.47
C ASP A 31 37.15 -24.94 26.49
N PHE A 32 36.20 -24.09 26.08
CA PHE A 32 35.04 -23.75 26.89
C PHE A 32 34.20 -24.99 27.21
N VAL A 33 33.85 -25.81 26.23
CA VAL A 33 33.05 -27.04 26.45
C VAL A 33 33.77 -28.00 27.40
N ALA A 34 35.08 -28.16 27.25
CA ALA A 34 35.88 -29.06 28.07
C ALA A 34 36.02 -28.59 29.52
N GLY A 35 36.12 -27.28 29.75
CA GLY A 35 36.53 -26.72 31.05
C GLY A 35 35.47 -25.92 31.81
N ALA A 36 34.43 -25.40 31.13
CA ALA A 36 33.51 -24.46 31.76
C ALA A 36 32.61 -25.12 32.80
N THR A 37 32.54 -24.48 33.97
CA THR A 37 31.67 -24.88 35.08
C THR A 37 30.29 -24.22 35.03
N LEU A 38 30.12 -23.18 34.20
CA LEU A 38 28.93 -22.34 34.13
C LEU A 38 28.51 -21.80 35.50
N GLU A 39 29.48 -21.34 36.28
CA GLU A 39 29.25 -20.61 37.53
C GLU A 39 29.01 -19.12 37.26
N ARG A 40 28.48 -18.41 38.26
CA ARG A 40 28.28 -16.96 38.19
C ARG A 40 29.54 -16.24 37.69
N GLY A 41 29.37 -15.28 36.80
CA GLY A 41 30.45 -14.56 36.14
C GLY A 41 30.25 -14.46 34.63
N VAL A 42 31.26 -13.99 33.93
CA VAL A 42 31.25 -13.86 32.47
C VAL A 42 32.30 -14.77 31.85
N ASP A 43 31.86 -15.59 30.92
CA ASP A 43 32.70 -16.42 30.08
C ASP A 43 32.82 -15.75 28.71
N VAL A 44 34.05 -15.45 28.33
CA VAL A 44 34.40 -14.78 27.07
C VAL A 44 35.09 -15.80 26.17
N ILE A 45 34.41 -16.20 25.10
CA ILE A 45 34.78 -17.32 24.23
C ILE A 45 35.28 -16.76 22.90
N ARG A 46 36.54 -17.00 22.56
CA ARG A 46 37.11 -16.52 21.30
C ARG A 46 36.58 -17.32 20.10
N LEU A 47 36.16 -16.60 19.06
CA LEU A 47 35.65 -17.13 17.80
C LEU A 47 36.77 -17.19 16.74
N PRO A 48 36.61 -18.00 15.67
CA PRO A 48 37.60 -18.16 14.60
C PRO A 48 38.12 -16.85 13.96
N SER A 49 37.27 -15.84 13.79
CA SER A 49 37.68 -14.54 13.24
C SER A 49 38.58 -13.72 14.16
N GLY A 50 38.63 -14.07 15.45
CA GLY A 50 39.22 -13.26 16.50
C GLY A 50 38.21 -12.41 17.28
N ASP A 51 36.95 -12.35 16.83
CA ASP A 51 35.82 -11.84 17.62
C ASP A 51 35.55 -12.77 18.82
N HIS A 52 34.56 -12.42 19.65
CA HIS A 52 34.27 -13.12 20.89
C HIS A 52 32.76 -13.23 21.12
N LEU A 53 32.36 -14.35 21.73
CA LEU A 53 31.02 -14.56 22.25
C LEU A 53 31.10 -14.47 23.79
N ASP A 54 30.45 -13.45 24.35
CA ASP A 54 30.39 -13.26 25.80
C ASP A 54 29.07 -13.77 26.36
N VAL A 55 29.18 -14.56 27.42
CA VAL A 55 28.05 -15.17 28.12
C VAL A 55 28.13 -14.85 29.59
N LEU A 56 27.14 -14.11 30.09
CA LEU A 56 26.96 -13.86 31.51
C LEU A 56 26.11 -14.98 32.12
N VAL A 57 26.64 -15.64 33.15
CA VAL A 57 25.87 -16.46 34.08
C VAL A 57 25.54 -15.61 35.30
N GLY A 58 24.25 -15.39 35.54
CA GLY A 58 23.77 -14.65 36.70
C GLY A 58 22.78 -15.44 37.54
N GLY A 59 22.44 -14.89 38.71
CA GLY A 59 21.54 -15.52 39.67
C GLY A 59 22.22 -16.54 40.59
N GLU A 60 21.41 -17.18 41.43
CA GLU A 60 21.79 -18.26 42.35
C GLU A 60 21.18 -19.59 41.84
N PRO A 61 21.68 -20.77 42.28
CA PRO A 61 21.17 -22.08 41.86
C PRO A 61 19.64 -22.21 42.03
N ASP A 62 18.97 -22.78 41.02
CA ASP A 62 17.50 -22.80 40.89
C ASP A 62 16.78 -23.60 41.99
N ALA A 63 15.52 -23.23 42.25
CA ALA A 63 14.52 -24.09 42.88
C ALA A 63 13.92 -25.07 41.84
N GLU A 64 13.47 -26.26 42.27
CA GLU A 64 12.88 -27.26 41.36
C GLU A 64 11.62 -26.72 40.63
N GLY A 65 11.45 -27.05 39.34
CA GLY A 65 10.22 -26.82 38.55
C GLY A 65 10.18 -25.59 37.61
N THR A 66 11.24 -24.77 37.53
CA THR A 66 11.37 -23.65 36.56
C THR A 66 12.43 -23.86 35.48
N CYS A 67 12.18 -23.39 34.26
CA CYS A 67 13.17 -23.32 33.19
C CYS A 67 14.32 -22.35 33.54
N VAL A 68 15.48 -22.50 32.89
CA VAL A 68 16.59 -21.54 32.99
C VAL A 68 16.52 -20.56 31.81
N PRO A 69 16.29 -19.26 32.06
CA PRO A 69 16.16 -18.29 30.99
C PRO A 69 17.51 -17.90 30.37
N ALA A 70 17.53 -17.75 29.05
CA ALA A 70 18.66 -17.27 28.26
C ALA A 70 18.25 -16.04 27.46
N PHE A 71 18.90 -14.90 27.73
CA PHE A 71 18.48 -13.59 27.22
C PHE A 71 19.31 -13.13 26.01
N PHE A 72 18.59 -12.63 25.01
CA PHE A 72 19.12 -12.00 23.80
C PHE A 72 18.58 -10.56 23.68
N GLY A 73 19.48 -9.60 23.51
CA GLY A 73 19.18 -8.18 23.34
C GLY A 73 18.72 -7.84 21.93
N GLY A 74 17.90 -6.80 21.80
CA GLY A 74 17.56 -6.20 20.51
C GLY A 74 18.62 -5.20 20.04
N ALA A 75 18.24 -4.31 19.13
CA ALA A 75 19.11 -3.25 18.65
C ALA A 75 19.64 -2.37 19.80
N MET A 76 20.90 -1.94 19.67
CA MET A 76 21.58 -1.02 20.57
C MET A 76 21.96 0.27 19.83
N PRO A 77 21.02 1.23 19.65
CA PRO A 77 21.31 2.50 18.99
C PRO A 77 22.43 3.30 19.67
N THR A 78 22.62 3.07 20.97
CA THR A 78 23.65 3.74 21.76
C THR A 78 25.02 3.06 21.73
N ARG A 79 25.19 2.03 20.88
CA ARG A 79 26.45 1.29 20.72
C ARG A 79 27.66 2.20 20.53
N PRO A 80 27.62 3.30 19.74
CA PRO A 80 28.78 4.17 19.57
C PRO A 80 29.19 4.93 20.84
N GLN A 81 28.33 5.01 21.87
CA GLN A 81 28.63 5.69 23.14
C GLN A 81 29.02 4.76 24.29
N HIS A 82 28.99 3.44 24.06
CA HIS A 82 29.22 2.44 25.12
C HIS A 82 30.18 1.34 24.67
N THR A 83 30.85 0.74 25.65
CA THR A 83 31.83 -0.34 25.45
C THR A 83 31.21 -1.70 25.76
N PRO A 84 31.45 -2.74 24.93
CA PRO A 84 30.98 -4.10 25.19
C PRO A 84 31.62 -4.70 26.46
N PRO A 85 31.08 -5.82 27.00
CA PRO A 85 29.92 -6.58 26.51
C PRO A 85 28.56 -5.94 26.82
N PHE A 86 27.55 -6.31 26.03
CA PHE A 86 26.18 -5.81 26.16
C PHE A 86 25.22 -6.93 26.54
N PHE A 87 24.86 -6.97 27.82
CA PHE A 87 23.89 -7.95 28.34
C PHE A 87 22.52 -7.31 28.54
N SER A 88 21.48 -8.06 28.19
CA SER A 88 20.08 -7.70 28.46
C SER A 88 19.44 -8.71 29.42
N GLY A 89 18.21 -8.41 29.87
CA GLY A 89 17.41 -9.38 30.64
C GLY A 89 17.70 -9.45 32.14
N HIS A 90 18.70 -8.74 32.68
CA HIS A 90 19.06 -8.79 34.12
C HIS A 90 17.88 -8.59 35.08
N ASN A 91 16.96 -7.66 34.78
CA ASN A 91 15.77 -7.44 35.61
C ASN A 91 14.78 -8.61 35.59
N LEU A 92 14.58 -9.25 34.43
CA LEU A 92 13.74 -10.44 34.31
C LEU A 92 14.43 -11.66 34.93
N GLY A 93 15.75 -11.81 34.72
CA GLY A 93 16.57 -12.84 35.37
C GLY A 93 16.47 -12.80 36.89
N ARG A 94 16.56 -11.61 37.51
CA ARG A 94 16.32 -11.47 38.96
C ARG A 94 14.91 -11.87 39.39
N ARG A 95 13.90 -11.63 38.56
CA ARG A 95 12.51 -12.03 38.86
C ARG A 95 12.25 -13.52 38.66
N ALA A 96 13.05 -14.21 37.85
CA ALA A 96 13.00 -15.66 37.73
C ALA A 96 13.34 -16.37 39.05
N GLY A 97 14.12 -15.70 39.92
CA GLY A 97 14.49 -16.24 41.24
C GLY A 97 15.55 -17.35 41.19
N GLY A 98 16.19 -17.56 40.02
CA GLY A 98 17.16 -18.62 39.78
C GLY A 98 18.29 -18.17 38.83
N ARG A 99 19.03 -19.15 38.29
CA ARG A 99 20.10 -18.94 37.32
C ARG A 99 19.55 -18.40 36.02
N TYR A 100 20.37 -17.64 35.31
CA TYR A 100 20.06 -17.23 33.94
C TYR A 100 21.34 -17.02 33.13
N LEU A 101 21.19 -17.13 31.81
CA LEU A 101 22.20 -16.77 30.82
C LEU A 101 21.84 -15.44 30.17
N ALA A 102 22.82 -14.60 29.87
CA ALA A 102 22.64 -13.46 28.97
C ALA A 102 23.80 -13.40 27.98
N PHE A 103 23.49 -13.25 26.69
CA PHE A 103 24.47 -13.26 25.62
C PHE A 103 24.74 -11.83 25.12
N SER A 104 26.00 -11.49 24.91
CA SER A 104 26.41 -10.32 24.13
C SER A 104 26.54 -10.71 22.67
N ASP A 105 25.97 -9.91 21.76
CA ASP A 105 26.11 -10.13 20.32
C ASP A 105 27.56 -9.89 19.91
N SER A 106 28.19 -10.90 19.30
CA SER A 106 29.63 -10.90 18.99
C SER A 106 30.00 -9.83 17.97
N LEU A 107 29.14 -9.59 16.97
CA LEU A 107 29.45 -8.66 15.90
C LEU A 107 29.13 -7.21 16.32
N VAL A 108 28.07 -6.99 17.08
CA VAL A 108 27.81 -5.67 17.70
C VAL A 108 28.92 -5.32 18.68
N ALA A 109 29.47 -6.28 19.42
CA ALA A 109 30.63 -6.04 20.27
C ALA A 109 31.86 -5.62 19.44
N ALA A 110 32.15 -6.32 18.34
CA ALA A 110 33.30 -6.06 17.50
C ALA A 110 33.22 -4.76 16.66
N GLU A 111 32.04 -4.36 16.22
CA GLU A 111 31.85 -3.32 15.19
C GLU A 111 31.10 -2.12 15.75
N VAL A 112 31.81 -1.00 15.96
CA VAL A 112 31.26 0.19 16.65
C VAL A 112 30.08 0.85 15.92
N ASP A 113 30.06 0.75 14.59
CA ASP A 113 29.01 1.33 13.74
C ASP A 113 27.81 0.40 13.57
N LEU A 114 27.89 -0.85 14.05
CA LEU A 114 26.83 -1.83 13.94
C LEU A 114 26.00 -1.86 15.24
N THR A 115 24.73 -1.47 15.14
CA THR A 115 23.82 -1.45 16.30
C THR A 115 23.01 -2.74 16.46
N LEU A 116 23.09 -3.68 15.51
CA LEU A 116 22.32 -4.92 15.51
C LEU A 116 23.01 -6.01 14.68
N GLY A 117 23.25 -7.19 15.27
CA GLY A 117 23.94 -8.32 14.63
C GLY A 117 23.18 -9.65 14.68
N TRP A 118 21.98 -9.66 15.28
CA TRP A 118 21.08 -10.83 15.38
C TRP A 118 21.72 -12.09 15.98
N TYR A 119 22.85 -11.95 16.69
CA TYR A 119 23.67 -13.07 17.19
C TYR A 119 24.13 -14.03 16.08
N ALA A 120 24.07 -13.57 14.83
CA ALA A 120 24.39 -14.36 13.66
C ALA A 120 25.91 -14.40 13.38
N GLY A 121 26.66 -13.43 13.93
CA GLY A 121 28.11 -13.32 13.78
C GLY A 121 28.53 -12.95 12.37
N ARG A 122 29.84 -13.01 12.10
CA ARG A 122 30.40 -12.87 10.76
C ARG A 122 30.75 -14.22 10.14
N ALA A 123 31.09 -14.21 8.85
CA ALA A 123 31.58 -15.37 8.14
C ALA A 123 32.75 -16.03 8.88
N ALA A 124 32.78 -17.36 8.90
CA ALA A 124 33.73 -18.22 9.61
C ALA A 124 33.52 -18.38 11.13
N ASP A 125 32.78 -17.50 11.81
CA ASP A 125 32.62 -17.61 13.27
C ASP A 125 31.71 -18.73 13.73
N ARG A 126 30.73 -19.09 12.90
CA ARG A 126 29.64 -20.02 13.26
C ARG A 126 28.99 -19.64 14.60
N ALA A 127 28.76 -18.33 14.83
CA ALA A 127 28.31 -17.81 16.11
C ALA A 127 26.99 -18.46 16.60
N GLN A 128 26.05 -18.74 15.67
CA GLN A 128 24.80 -19.44 15.99
C GLN A 128 25.03 -20.87 16.51
N ASP A 129 26.04 -21.58 16.00
CA ASP A 129 26.39 -22.91 16.52
C ASP A 129 27.11 -22.81 17.88
N ALA A 130 27.92 -21.77 18.07
CA ALA A 130 28.57 -21.49 19.35
C ALA A 130 27.54 -21.21 20.45
N VAL A 131 26.53 -20.37 20.17
CA VAL A 131 25.41 -20.13 21.10
C VAL A 131 24.67 -21.43 21.41
N ALA A 132 24.35 -22.24 20.40
CA ALA A 132 23.67 -23.52 20.62
C ALA A 132 24.49 -24.47 21.50
N THR A 133 25.81 -24.51 21.31
CA THR A 133 26.72 -25.34 22.11
C THR A 133 26.77 -24.89 23.57
N VAL A 134 26.77 -23.57 23.82
CA VAL A 134 26.68 -23.03 25.20
C VAL A 134 25.35 -23.42 25.85
N LEU A 135 24.24 -23.29 25.12
CA LEU A 135 22.91 -23.68 25.61
C LEU A 135 22.84 -25.18 25.91
N GLU A 136 23.34 -26.04 25.01
CA GLU A 136 23.41 -27.48 25.22
C GLU A 136 24.25 -27.85 26.46
N LEU A 137 25.40 -27.21 26.65
CA LEU A 137 26.22 -27.40 27.84
C LEU A 137 25.47 -26.98 29.11
N ALA A 138 24.77 -25.84 29.08
CA ALA A 138 23.96 -25.36 30.19
C ALA A 138 22.88 -26.36 30.58
N HIS A 139 22.15 -26.90 29.61
CA HIS A 139 21.18 -27.97 29.85
C HIS A 139 21.83 -29.21 30.46
N GLN A 140 22.95 -29.69 29.90
CA GLN A 140 23.65 -30.87 30.41
C GLN A 140 24.14 -30.71 31.85
N ARG A 141 24.55 -29.49 32.22
CA ARG A 141 25.06 -29.19 33.57
C ARG A 141 23.96 -29.00 34.59
N TRP A 142 22.87 -28.35 34.21
CA TRP A 142 21.82 -27.96 35.14
C TRP A 142 20.62 -28.91 35.13
N GLY A 143 20.45 -29.70 34.08
CA GLY A 143 19.34 -30.66 33.94
C GLY A 143 17.96 -29.99 33.87
N ARG A 144 17.90 -28.74 33.42
CA ARG A 144 16.68 -27.92 33.35
C ARG A 144 16.33 -27.60 31.91
N GLU A 145 15.03 -27.44 31.62
CA GLU A 145 14.59 -26.88 30.34
C GLU A 145 15.12 -25.44 30.20
N LEU A 146 15.49 -25.04 28.98
CA LEU A 146 15.94 -23.66 28.70
C LEU A 146 14.77 -22.82 28.19
N LEU A 147 14.70 -21.55 28.62
CA LEU A 147 13.74 -20.58 28.08
C LEU A 147 14.49 -19.44 27.37
N LEU A 148 14.44 -19.43 26.04
CA LEU A 148 15.05 -18.38 25.23
C LEU A 148 14.16 -17.12 25.25
N VAL A 149 14.74 -15.96 25.55
CA VAL A 149 13.98 -14.73 25.74
C VAL A 149 14.60 -13.57 24.99
N GLY A 150 13.80 -12.88 24.17
CA GLY A 150 14.28 -11.73 23.42
C GLY A 150 13.20 -11.01 22.63
N GLY A 151 13.43 -9.73 22.38
CA GLY A 151 12.58 -8.90 21.54
C GLY A 151 13.28 -8.42 20.28
N SER A 152 12.53 -8.12 19.23
CA SER A 152 13.11 -7.62 17.97
C SER A 152 14.24 -8.56 17.52
N GLY A 153 15.49 -8.07 17.37
CA GLY A 153 16.58 -8.91 16.86
C GLY A 153 17.06 -9.97 17.85
N GLY A 154 16.86 -9.77 19.16
CA GLY A 154 17.05 -10.83 20.15
C GLY A 154 15.94 -11.87 20.07
N GLY A 155 14.74 -11.47 19.63
CA GLY A 155 13.64 -12.39 19.32
C GLY A 155 13.97 -13.28 18.12
N PHE A 156 14.59 -12.74 17.07
CA PHE A 156 15.13 -13.56 15.98
C PHE A 156 16.13 -14.60 16.48
N ALA A 157 17.12 -14.18 17.29
CA ALA A 157 18.12 -15.09 17.83
C ALA A 157 17.48 -16.21 18.66
N ALA A 158 16.51 -15.88 19.52
CA ALA A 158 15.76 -16.88 20.26
C ALA A 158 14.97 -17.85 19.35
N LEU A 159 14.31 -17.35 18.29
CA LEU A 159 13.57 -18.19 17.34
C LEU A 159 14.47 -19.11 16.52
N GLU A 160 15.65 -18.62 16.15
CA GLU A 160 16.66 -19.35 15.40
C GLU A 160 17.26 -20.46 16.26
N GLN A 161 17.69 -20.13 17.48
CA GLN A 161 18.23 -21.09 18.44
C GLN A 161 17.20 -22.14 18.87
N LEU A 162 15.93 -21.77 19.01
CA LEU A 162 14.84 -22.73 19.29
C LEU A 162 14.74 -23.82 18.22
N ARG A 163 14.99 -23.48 16.95
CA ARG A 163 14.97 -24.43 15.82
C ARG A 163 16.26 -25.23 15.69
N ARG A 164 17.34 -24.73 16.28
CA ARG A 164 18.63 -25.43 16.36
C ARG A 164 18.72 -26.37 17.57
N ALA A 165 17.86 -26.16 18.57
CA ALA A 165 17.90 -26.84 19.85
C ALA A 165 17.84 -28.38 19.74
N ARG A 166 18.79 -29.03 20.41
CA ARG A 166 18.87 -30.50 20.57
C ARG A 166 18.53 -30.98 21.98
N VAL A 167 18.16 -30.04 22.84
CA VAL A 167 17.82 -30.23 24.24
C VAL A 167 16.49 -29.54 24.55
N PRO A 168 15.76 -29.93 25.62
CA PRO A 168 14.53 -29.26 26.05
C PRO A 168 14.69 -27.74 26.14
N THR A 169 14.06 -27.06 25.18
CA THR A 169 14.19 -25.60 24.98
C THR A 169 12.84 -25.04 24.52
N SER A 170 12.43 -23.92 25.11
CA SER A 170 11.24 -23.16 24.76
C SER A 170 11.62 -21.69 24.54
N ALA A 171 10.73 -20.87 23.99
CA ALA A 171 11.00 -19.44 23.81
C ALA A 171 9.80 -18.54 24.14
N PHE A 172 10.13 -17.38 24.71
CA PHE A 172 9.22 -16.26 24.90
C PHE A 172 9.79 -15.03 24.21
N VAL A 173 9.16 -14.61 23.11
CA VAL A 173 9.67 -13.52 22.27
C VAL A 173 8.61 -12.48 21.99
N TRP A 174 9.02 -11.28 21.59
CA TRP A 174 8.09 -10.23 21.20
C TRP A 174 8.58 -9.38 20.04
N ASN A 175 7.63 -8.99 19.18
CA ASN A 175 7.87 -8.31 17.90
C ASN A 175 9.14 -8.85 17.18
N PRO A 176 9.34 -10.17 17.07
CA PRO A 176 10.61 -10.69 16.58
C PRO A 176 10.77 -10.39 15.09
N GLN A 177 11.99 -10.11 14.64
CA GLN A 177 12.27 -10.40 13.23
C GLN A 177 12.32 -11.91 13.04
N THR A 178 11.88 -12.39 11.88
CA THR A 178 11.91 -13.81 11.50
C THR A 178 12.82 -14.07 10.31
N ASP A 179 13.31 -13.02 9.66
CA ASP A 179 14.22 -13.05 8.51
C ASP A 179 15.03 -11.74 8.50
N ILE A 180 16.35 -11.83 8.63
CA ILE A 180 17.24 -10.65 8.69
C ILE A 180 17.11 -9.80 7.42
N GLN A 181 16.96 -10.43 6.25
CA GLN A 181 16.91 -9.72 4.97
C GLN A 181 15.63 -8.94 4.75
N ARG A 182 14.56 -9.30 5.47
CA ARG A 182 13.25 -8.62 5.39
C ARG A 182 13.14 -7.44 6.34
N TYR A 183 14.12 -7.26 7.22
CA TYR A 183 14.16 -6.09 8.07
C TYR A 183 14.59 -4.84 7.29
N ILE A 184 14.49 -3.67 7.93
CA ILE A 184 14.83 -2.37 7.34
C ILE A 184 16.23 -2.43 6.70
N ASN A 185 16.29 -2.15 5.38
CA ASN A 185 17.48 -2.30 4.55
C ASN A 185 18.74 -1.66 5.16
N THR A 186 18.62 -0.50 5.80
CA THR A 186 19.77 0.17 6.43
C THR A 186 20.47 -0.70 7.47
N PHE A 187 19.73 -1.49 8.26
CA PHE A 187 20.32 -2.39 9.25
C PHE A 187 20.73 -3.73 8.62
N ALA A 188 19.87 -4.32 7.77
CA ALA A 188 20.14 -5.60 7.14
C ALA A 188 21.38 -5.54 6.22
N ASP A 189 21.49 -4.50 5.38
CA ASP A 189 22.63 -4.34 4.48
C ASP A 189 23.92 -3.99 5.26
N ALA A 190 23.83 -3.17 6.32
CA ALA A 190 24.98 -2.89 7.18
C ALA A 190 25.53 -4.17 7.83
N TYR A 191 24.64 -5.03 8.34
CA TYR A 191 25.01 -6.34 8.85
C TYR A 191 25.63 -7.23 7.77
N LEU A 192 24.93 -7.45 6.65
CA LEU A 192 25.40 -8.37 5.60
C LEU A 192 26.75 -7.94 5.00
N ARG A 193 26.98 -6.63 4.82
CA ARG A 193 28.27 -6.11 4.37
C ARG A 193 29.39 -6.47 5.33
N THR A 194 29.15 -6.29 6.62
CA THR A 194 30.12 -6.52 7.69
C THR A 194 30.36 -8.02 7.87
N ALA A 195 29.29 -8.80 7.95
CA ALA A 195 29.34 -10.24 8.15
C ALA A 195 29.98 -10.99 6.96
N LEU A 196 29.74 -10.56 5.72
CA LEU A 196 30.26 -11.22 4.52
C LEU A 196 31.49 -10.54 3.90
N GLY A 197 31.96 -9.43 4.47
CA GLY A 197 33.08 -8.66 3.93
C GLY A 197 32.81 -8.07 2.55
N LEU A 198 31.60 -7.58 2.30
CA LEU A 198 31.15 -7.05 1.00
C LEU A 198 31.09 -5.53 0.96
N SER A 199 31.42 -4.94 -0.19
CA SER A 199 31.10 -3.54 -0.48
C SER A 199 29.59 -3.38 -0.77
N GLN A 200 29.06 -2.17 -0.60
CA GLN A 200 27.66 -1.88 -0.92
C GLN A 200 27.34 -2.24 -2.38
N VAL A 201 28.22 -1.85 -3.32
CA VAL A 201 28.06 -2.14 -4.75
C VAL A 201 28.00 -3.63 -5.03
N ALA A 202 28.77 -4.46 -4.31
CA ALA A 202 28.72 -5.90 -4.46
C ALA A 202 27.41 -6.47 -3.91
N LEU A 203 26.94 -5.97 -2.76
CA LEU A 203 25.70 -6.41 -2.14
C LEU A 203 24.46 -6.06 -2.98
N ASP A 204 24.42 -4.86 -3.56
CA ASP A 204 23.30 -4.37 -4.40
C ASP A 204 23.14 -5.17 -5.70
N ARG A 205 24.19 -5.91 -6.12
CA ARG A 205 24.16 -6.78 -7.30
C ARG A 205 23.62 -8.18 -7.00
N LEU A 206 23.48 -8.56 -5.74
CA LEU A 206 23.01 -9.88 -5.34
C LEU A 206 21.49 -9.87 -5.16
N SER A 207 20.82 -10.90 -5.69
CA SER A 207 19.42 -11.15 -5.34
C SER A 207 19.31 -11.59 -3.87
N PRO A 208 18.12 -11.48 -3.23
CA PRO A 208 17.90 -12.00 -1.89
C PRO A 208 18.25 -13.49 -1.71
N GLU A 209 18.03 -14.30 -2.75
CA GLU A 209 18.37 -15.73 -2.77
C GLU A 209 19.89 -15.92 -2.80
N ALA A 210 20.61 -15.15 -3.62
CA ALA A 210 22.06 -15.21 -3.68
C ALA A 210 22.71 -14.70 -2.38
N LYS A 211 22.11 -13.70 -1.72
CA LYS A 211 22.51 -13.25 -0.37
C LYS A 211 22.32 -14.38 0.65
N ALA A 212 21.17 -15.07 0.62
CA ALA A 212 20.89 -16.21 1.50
C ALA A 212 21.84 -17.39 1.27
N GLU A 213 22.07 -17.78 0.02
CA GLU A 213 22.99 -18.86 -0.36
C GLU A 213 24.41 -18.57 0.15
N ARG A 214 24.88 -17.34 -0.08
CA ARG A 214 26.21 -16.92 0.37
C ARG A 214 26.34 -16.87 1.89
N ALA A 215 25.31 -16.40 2.60
CA ALA A 215 25.27 -16.44 4.06
C ALA A 215 25.26 -17.89 4.59
N GLY A 216 24.43 -18.76 4.01
CA GLY A 216 24.38 -20.18 4.35
C GLY A 216 25.72 -20.88 4.13
N ALA A 217 26.40 -20.62 3.02
CA ALA A 217 27.76 -21.11 2.76
C ALA A 217 28.79 -20.60 3.77
N ALA A 218 28.56 -19.43 4.36
CA ALA A 218 29.37 -18.86 5.44
C ALA A 218 28.97 -19.36 6.85
N GLY A 219 27.97 -20.25 6.95
CA GLY A 219 27.46 -20.78 8.21
C GLY A 219 26.51 -19.84 8.95
N ILE A 220 25.89 -18.89 8.23
CA ILE A 220 24.96 -17.91 8.77
C ILE A 220 23.54 -18.22 8.29
N GLU A 221 22.65 -18.51 9.23
CA GLU A 221 21.22 -18.66 8.97
C GLU A 221 20.53 -17.30 9.06
N LEU A 222 19.94 -16.85 7.95
CA LEU A 222 19.27 -15.55 7.87
C LEU A 222 17.78 -15.62 8.20
N ALA A 223 17.17 -16.81 8.18
CA ALA A 223 15.74 -16.98 8.40
C ALA A 223 15.45 -17.95 9.55
N ALA A 224 14.65 -17.50 10.51
CA ALA A 224 14.15 -18.30 11.62
C ALA A 224 12.76 -18.90 11.32
N ALA A 225 12.31 -18.90 10.06
CA ALA A 225 11.02 -19.45 9.63
C ALA A 225 11.21 -20.69 8.74
N GLY A 226 10.24 -21.60 8.72
CA GLY A 226 10.21 -22.74 7.79
C GLY A 226 10.90 -24.03 8.25
N ARG A 227 11.50 -24.05 9.45
CA ARG A 227 11.91 -25.30 10.14
C ARG A 227 10.96 -25.57 11.32
N PRO A 228 10.50 -26.81 11.51
CA PRO A 228 9.67 -27.17 12.65
C PRO A 228 10.48 -27.04 13.95
N ILE A 229 9.82 -26.67 15.04
CA ILE A 229 10.41 -26.71 16.38
C ILE A 229 10.52 -28.17 16.83
N ALA A 230 11.72 -28.61 17.19
CA ALA A 230 11.93 -29.95 17.73
C ALA A 230 11.36 -30.03 19.15
N ALA A 231 10.41 -30.93 19.38
CA ALA A 231 9.91 -31.23 20.72
C ALA A 231 10.87 -32.21 21.42
N HIS A 232 11.48 -31.76 22.52
CA HIS A 232 12.31 -32.59 23.40
C HIS A 232 11.64 -32.66 24.77
N GLY A 233 10.91 -33.75 25.03
CA GLY A 233 10.06 -33.89 26.22
C GLY A 233 8.94 -32.84 26.26
N ASP A 234 8.80 -32.16 27.40
CA ASP A 234 7.82 -31.07 27.60
C ASP A 234 8.29 -29.72 27.03
N GLY A 235 9.52 -29.65 26.50
CA GLY A 235 10.06 -28.49 25.80
C GLY A 235 9.48 -28.31 24.39
N GLY A 236 9.99 -27.30 23.67
CA GLY A 236 9.56 -26.97 22.32
C GLY A 236 8.31 -26.08 22.29
N ARG A 237 8.16 -25.21 23.29
CA ARG A 237 7.02 -24.28 23.38
C ARG A 237 7.44 -22.89 22.90
N LEU A 238 6.53 -22.19 22.22
CA LEU A 238 6.77 -20.83 21.75
C LEU A 238 5.58 -19.94 22.10
N LEU A 239 5.86 -18.82 22.76
CA LEU A 239 4.92 -17.71 22.89
C LEU A 239 5.53 -16.45 22.26
N VAL A 240 4.83 -15.91 21.26
CA VAL A 240 5.18 -14.65 20.60
C VAL A 240 4.14 -13.59 20.96
N LEU A 241 4.59 -12.46 21.52
CA LEU A 241 3.76 -11.27 21.64
C LEU A 241 4.01 -10.36 20.43
N GLN A 242 2.99 -10.12 19.62
CA GLN A 242 3.08 -9.21 18.48
C GLN A 242 2.26 -7.95 18.74
N ASN A 243 2.91 -6.78 18.75
CA ASN A 243 2.21 -5.52 18.79
C ASN A 243 1.48 -5.31 17.47
N ALA A 244 0.20 -4.96 17.57
CA ALA A 244 -0.69 -4.94 16.42
C ALA A 244 -0.30 -3.89 15.39
N THR A 245 0.26 -2.75 15.80
CA THR A 245 0.63 -1.64 14.91
C THR A 245 2.10 -1.66 14.45
N ASP A 246 2.81 -2.74 14.73
CA ASP A 246 4.21 -2.91 14.37
C ASP A 246 4.35 -3.26 12.88
N SER A 247 5.33 -2.65 12.18
CA SER A 247 5.62 -3.00 10.79
C SER A 247 6.03 -4.47 10.63
N HIS A 248 6.55 -5.10 11.68
CA HIS A 248 6.90 -6.52 11.72
C HIS A 248 5.72 -7.45 11.46
N VAL A 249 4.47 -7.02 11.66
CA VAL A 249 3.30 -7.84 11.31
C VAL A 249 3.37 -8.29 9.85
N ALA A 250 3.82 -7.39 8.97
CA ALA A 250 3.86 -7.62 7.53
C ALA A 250 5.14 -8.27 7.03
N ASP A 251 6.26 -7.82 7.58
CA ASP A 251 7.57 -8.20 7.08
C ASP A 251 8.07 -9.49 7.73
N HIS A 252 7.53 -9.84 8.91
CA HIS A 252 7.98 -10.97 9.72
C HIS A 252 6.89 -11.93 10.18
N MET A 253 5.78 -11.45 10.77
CA MET A 253 4.71 -12.34 11.26
C MET A 253 3.97 -13.02 10.13
N GLY A 254 3.40 -12.28 9.17
CA GLY A 254 2.66 -12.85 8.04
C GLY A 254 3.47 -13.92 7.28
N PRO A 255 4.71 -13.61 6.85
CA PRO A 255 5.59 -14.59 6.20
C PRO A 255 5.98 -15.79 7.07
N TYR A 256 5.97 -15.63 8.40
CA TYR A 256 6.16 -16.75 9.32
C TYR A 256 4.91 -17.64 9.36
N LEU A 257 3.72 -17.02 9.52
CA LEU A 257 2.44 -17.73 9.54
C LEU A 257 2.18 -18.50 8.23
N ASP A 258 2.59 -17.95 7.08
CA ASP A 258 2.49 -18.64 5.79
C ASP A 258 3.25 -19.97 5.73
N ARG A 259 4.29 -20.12 6.56
CA ARG A 259 5.17 -21.29 6.60
C ARG A 259 4.92 -22.17 7.83
N ALA A 260 4.18 -21.66 8.80
CA ALA A 260 3.87 -22.35 10.04
C ALA A 260 2.43 -22.89 9.97
N ASP A 261 2.22 -24.13 10.38
CA ASP A 261 0.89 -24.74 10.39
C ASP A 261 0.09 -24.30 11.64
N LEU A 262 -0.14 -22.98 11.78
CA LEU A 262 -0.84 -22.40 12.92
C LEU A 262 -2.29 -22.08 12.55
N THR A 263 -3.21 -22.54 13.39
CA THR A 263 -4.64 -22.25 13.21
C THR A 263 -5.00 -20.90 13.81
N ASP A 264 -5.74 -20.07 13.07
CA ASP A 264 -6.39 -18.88 13.63
C ASP A 264 -7.47 -19.32 14.65
N ARG A 265 -7.27 -18.97 15.92
CA ARG A 265 -8.18 -19.27 17.03
C ARG A 265 -9.11 -18.10 17.34
N GLY A 266 -9.07 -17.04 16.54
CA GLY A 266 -9.78 -15.79 16.76
C GLY A 266 -9.09 -14.88 17.79
N ALA A 267 -9.61 -13.66 17.92
CA ALA A 267 -9.13 -12.66 18.87
C ALA A 267 -7.59 -12.42 18.80
N GLY A 268 -7.02 -12.48 17.60
CA GLY A 268 -5.59 -12.26 17.37
C GLY A 268 -4.68 -13.38 17.90
N VAL A 269 -5.19 -14.61 18.06
CA VAL A 269 -4.44 -15.77 18.53
C VAL A 269 -4.26 -16.76 17.38
N TYR A 270 -3.01 -17.09 17.03
CA TYR A 270 -2.67 -18.13 16.07
C TYR A 270 -1.89 -19.22 16.78
N SER A 271 -2.38 -20.47 16.76
CA SER A 271 -1.78 -21.54 17.55
C SER A 271 -2.11 -22.95 17.09
N ASP A 272 -1.12 -23.85 17.22
CA ASP A 272 -1.25 -25.31 17.16
C ASP A 272 -1.30 -25.97 18.56
N GLY A 273 -1.21 -25.17 19.62
CA GLY A 273 -1.13 -25.57 21.03
C GLY A 273 0.27 -25.49 21.65
N ARG A 274 1.34 -25.62 20.85
CA ARG A 274 2.74 -25.49 21.32
C ARG A 274 3.32 -24.14 20.93
N GLU A 275 3.12 -23.75 19.68
CA GLU A 275 3.43 -22.43 19.16
C GLU A 275 2.20 -21.54 19.26
N THR A 276 2.37 -20.34 19.83
CA THR A 276 1.30 -19.38 19.97
C THR A 276 1.80 -17.98 19.64
N TRP A 277 1.17 -17.36 18.64
CA TRP A 277 1.29 -15.92 18.37
C TRP A 277 0.07 -15.20 18.92
N LEU A 278 0.32 -14.19 19.76
CA LEU A 278 -0.69 -13.33 20.36
C LEU A 278 -0.51 -11.89 19.87
N ILE A 279 -1.41 -11.43 19.02
CA ILE A 279 -1.50 -10.03 18.58
C ILE A 279 -2.18 -9.20 19.67
N ALA A 280 -1.57 -8.11 20.13
CA ALA A 280 -2.13 -7.26 21.17
C ALA A 280 -1.85 -5.76 20.93
N ASP A 281 -2.67 -4.89 21.52
CA ASP A 281 -2.39 -3.45 21.59
C ASP A 281 -1.42 -3.19 22.74
N MET A 282 -0.16 -2.98 22.39
CA MET A 282 0.95 -2.85 23.32
C MET A 282 1.71 -1.53 23.12
N GLY A 283 1.19 -0.64 22.27
CA GLY A 283 1.79 0.64 21.92
C GLY A 283 1.69 0.95 20.43
N ASN A 284 2.20 2.11 20.03
CA ASN A 284 2.21 2.53 18.62
C ASN A 284 3.53 2.11 17.93
N GLY A 285 3.45 1.51 16.74
CA GLY A 285 4.61 1.13 15.95
C GLY A 285 5.43 -0.01 16.58
N HIS A 286 6.76 0.06 16.46
CA HIS A 286 7.69 -0.92 17.02
C HIS A 286 7.92 -0.72 18.53
N ALA A 287 6.84 -0.66 19.31
CA ALA A 287 6.88 -0.46 20.75
C ALA A 287 7.27 -1.76 21.49
N VAL A 288 8.14 -1.64 22.50
CA VAL A 288 8.39 -2.73 23.44
C VAL A 288 7.09 -3.00 24.24
N PRO A 289 6.66 -4.25 24.41
CA PRO A 289 5.47 -4.55 25.19
C PRO A 289 5.52 -3.95 26.61
N PRO A 290 4.38 -3.52 27.16
CA PRO A 290 4.31 -3.00 28.52
C PRO A 290 4.90 -4.00 29.51
N ARG A 291 5.53 -3.48 30.56
CA ARG A 291 6.19 -4.28 31.60
C ARG A 291 5.29 -5.41 32.12
N GLN A 292 4.02 -5.15 32.37
CA GLN A 292 3.08 -6.17 32.87
C GLN A 292 2.86 -7.32 31.88
N ALA A 293 2.83 -7.04 30.57
CA ALA A 293 2.71 -8.05 29.52
C ALA A 293 3.97 -8.92 29.45
N LEU A 294 5.15 -8.29 29.44
CA LEU A 294 6.44 -8.99 29.46
C LEU A 294 6.57 -9.87 30.70
N GLU A 295 6.24 -9.32 31.87
CA GLU A 295 6.33 -10.04 33.14
C GLU A 295 5.36 -11.22 33.21
N ALA A 296 4.13 -11.07 32.71
CA ALA A 296 3.15 -12.16 32.69
C ALA A 296 3.54 -13.28 31.72
N GLY A 297 3.93 -12.93 30.49
CA GLY A 297 4.37 -13.91 29.49
C GLY A 297 5.64 -14.64 29.93
N PHE A 298 6.63 -13.89 30.44
CA PHE A 298 7.89 -14.46 30.94
C PHE A 298 7.65 -15.43 32.10
N LEU A 299 6.96 -15.00 33.16
CA LEU A 299 6.72 -15.86 34.33
C LEU A 299 5.82 -17.06 34.01
N GLY A 300 4.92 -16.92 33.05
CA GLY A 300 4.09 -18.02 32.56
C GLY A 300 4.91 -19.08 31.82
N MET A 301 5.76 -18.64 30.88
CA MET A 301 6.62 -19.54 30.10
C MET A 301 7.76 -20.14 30.92
N LEU A 302 8.17 -19.49 32.02
CA LEU A 302 9.21 -19.98 32.94
C LEU A 302 8.81 -21.29 33.65
N ARG A 303 7.51 -21.61 33.72
CA ARG A 303 7.03 -22.88 34.29
C ARG A 303 7.22 -23.99 33.25
N GLU A 304 7.92 -25.06 33.63
CA GLU A 304 8.13 -26.24 32.77
C GLU A 304 6.78 -26.86 32.38
N GLY A 305 6.64 -27.31 31.12
CA GLY A 305 5.43 -27.95 30.60
C GLY A 305 4.16 -27.10 30.53
N GLY A 306 4.23 -25.79 30.81
CA GLY A 306 3.10 -24.87 30.69
C GLY A 306 2.62 -24.70 29.24
N ASP A 307 1.30 -24.61 29.02
CA ASP A 307 0.68 -24.44 27.71
C ASP A 307 0.71 -22.97 27.24
N SER A 308 1.33 -22.70 26.08
CA SER A 308 1.51 -21.35 25.53
C SER A 308 0.19 -20.72 25.07
N LEU A 309 -0.76 -21.53 24.58
CA LEU A 309 -2.10 -21.09 24.18
C LEU A 309 -2.91 -20.71 25.42
N ARG A 310 -2.90 -21.56 26.45
CA ARG A 310 -3.59 -21.26 27.71
C ARG A 310 -3.04 -19.98 28.35
N LEU A 311 -1.73 -19.78 28.30
CA LEU A 311 -1.09 -18.55 28.79
C LEU A 311 -1.52 -17.32 27.99
N ALA A 312 -1.58 -17.41 26.67
CA ALA A 312 -2.03 -16.30 25.82
C ALA A 312 -3.49 -15.91 26.12
N VAL A 313 -4.38 -16.90 26.32
CA VAL A 313 -5.77 -16.67 26.72
C VAL A 313 -5.86 -15.99 28.09
N ASP A 314 -5.12 -16.48 29.08
CA ASP A 314 -5.08 -15.89 30.42
C ASP A 314 -4.54 -14.45 30.40
N MET A 315 -3.50 -14.17 29.59
CA MET A 315 -2.98 -12.81 29.40
C MET A 315 -4.02 -11.86 28.78
N ARG A 316 -4.85 -12.37 27.86
CA ARG A 316 -5.96 -11.62 27.27
C ARG A 316 -7.04 -11.32 28.30
N GLU A 317 -7.47 -12.33 29.06
CA GLU A 317 -8.52 -12.20 30.09
C GLU A 317 -8.12 -11.22 31.20
N ARG A 318 -6.85 -11.26 31.63
CA ARG A 318 -6.28 -10.32 32.61
C ARG A 318 -6.01 -8.93 32.04
N ARG A 319 -6.21 -8.71 30.73
CA ARG A 319 -5.99 -7.46 30.01
C ARG A 319 -4.54 -6.94 30.07
N VAL A 320 -3.57 -7.83 30.31
CA VAL A 320 -2.13 -7.49 30.24
C VAL A 320 -1.61 -7.49 28.81
N ALA A 321 -2.28 -8.22 27.92
CA ALA A 321 -2.13 -8.13 26.46
C ALA A 321 -3.54 -7.88 25.87
N PRO A 322 -4.01 -6.62 25.81
CA PRO A 322 -5.38 -6.31 25.44
C PRO A 322 -5.63 -6.48 23.93
N LEU A 323 -6.87 -6.85 23.58
CA LEU A 323 -7.27 -7.01 22.17
C LEU A 323 -7.15 -5.66 21.47
N PRO A 324 -6.51 -5.59 20.29
CA PRO A 324 -6.49 -4.37 19.51
C PRO A 324 -7.90 -3.89 19.18
N PRO A 325 -8.15 -2.56 19.22
CA PRO A 325 -9.34 -1.99 18.60
C PRO A 325 -9.47 -2.49 17.17
N ARG A 326 -10.71 -2.66 16.66
CA ARG A 326 -10.96 -3.17 15.32
C ARG A 326 -10.16 -2.45 14.22
N ALA A 327 -9.97 -1.14 14.36
CA ALA A 327 -9.19 -0.31 13.42
C ALA A 327 -7.68 -0.61 13.39
N LYS A 328 -7.14 -1.27 14.44
CA LYS A 328 -5.73 -1.65 14.57
C LYS A 328 -5.51 -3.16 14.49
N MET A 329 -6.57 -3.95 14.28
CA MET A 329 -6.46 -5.40 14.22
C MET A 329 -5.95 -5.79 12.83
N PRO A 330 -4.82 -6.53 12.71
CA PRO A 330 -4.39 -7.11 11.46
C PRO A 330 -5.47 -8.04 10.89
N VAL A 331 -5.74 -7.92 9.59
CA VAL A 331 -6.71 -8.75 8.87
C VAL A 331 -6.02 -9.38 7.67
N ASP A 332 -6.22 -10.69 7.49
CA ASP A 332 -5.86 -11.40 6.27
C ASP A 332 -6.99 -11.22 5.26
N LEU A 333 -6.66 -10.63 4.13
CA LEU A 333 -7.65 -10.29 3.09
C LEU A 333 -7.55 -11.24 1.88
N ARG A 334 -6.73 -12.30 1.95
CA ARG A 334 -6.66 -13.32 0.90
C ARG A 334 -8.02 -14.01 0.73
N GLY A 335 -8.42 -14.22 -0.53
CA GLY A 335 -9.68 -14.88 -0.87
C GLY A 335 -10.93 -13.99 -0.83
N GLY A 336 -10.79 -12.69 -0.54
CA GLY A 336 -11.87 -11.72 -0.69
C GLY A 336 -12.16 -11.38 -2.17
N GLU A 337 -13.40 -11.01 -2.48
CA GLU A 337 -13.77 -10.46 -3.79
C GLU A 337 -13.20 -9.05 -3.94
N GLY A 338 -12.35 -8.78 -4.95
CA GLY A 338 -11.84 -7.43 -5.12
C GLY A 338 -11.12 -7.14 -6.44
N ASN A 339 -11.71 -6.25 -7.23
CA ASN A 339 -11.06 -5.43 -8.26
C ASN A 339 -10.70 -4.04 -7.66
N LEU A 340 -10.17 -4.03 -6.43
CA LEU A 340 -10.00 -2.82 -5.61
C LEU A 340 -9.06 -1.81 -6.27
N LEU A 341 -8.05 -2.28 -7.00
CA LEU A 341 -7.13 -1.40 -7.73
C LEU A 341 -7.70 -0.89 -9.06
N ARG A 342 -8.70 -1.54 -9.66
CA ARG A 342 -9.21 -1.12 -10.98
C ARG A 342 -10.06 0.15 -10.91
N ALA A 343 -10.61 0.47 -9.75
CA ALA A 343 -11.36 1.71 -9.53
C ALA A 343 -10.39 2.86 -9.19
N GLY A 344 -10.13 3.75 -10.16
CA GLY A 344 -9.41 5.00 -9.90
C GLY A 344 -7.88 4.92 -9.93
N LEU A 345 -7.27 3.76 -10.21
CA LEU A 345 -5.83 3.70 -10.46
C LEU A 345 -5.49 4.29 -11.83
N ARG A 346 -4.61 5.30 -11.87
CA ARG A 346 -4.02 5.85 -13.09
C ARG A 346 -2.52 5.68 -13.00
N VAL A 347 -1.91 5.17 -14.06
CA VAL A 347 -0.46 5.11 -14.18
C VAL A 347 -0.05 5.72 -15.52
N THR A 348 0.83 6.72 -15.51
CA THR A 348 1.36 7.34 -16.73
C THR A 348 2.87 7.44 -16.68
N GLN A 349 3.51 7.55 -17.83
CA GLN A 349 4.89 7.97 -17.96
C GLN A 349 4.95 9.18 -18.89
N ASP A 350 5.64 10.24 -18.48
CA ASP A 350 5.84 11.42 -19.32
C ASP A 350 7.15 11.34 -20.14
N ALA A 351 7.33 12.29 -21.05
CA ALA A 351 8.50 12.38 -21.92
C ALA A 351 9.84 12.55 -21.17
N CYS A 352 9.80 13.00 -19.91
CA CYS A 352 10.98 13.10 -19.05
C CYS A 352 11.33 11.76 -18.38
N GLY A 353 10.56 10.70 -18.62
CA GLY A 353 10.74 9.38 -18.01
C GLY A 353 10.24 9.28 -16.57
N VAL A 354 9.41 10.23 -16.11
CA VAL A 354 8.79 10.17 -14.78
C VAL A 354 7.49 9.36 -14.87
N VAL A 355 7.44 8.26 -14.12
CA VAL A 355 6.25 7.43 -13.94
C VAL A 355 5.45 7.97 -12.77
N ARG A 356 4.15 8.15 -12.97
CA ARG A 356 3.23 8.67 -11.95
C ARG A 356 2.11 7.68 -11.74
N VAL A 357 1.83 7.41 -10.48
CA VAL A 357 0.80 6.49 -10.01
C VAL A 357 -0.16 7.32 -9.16
N TRP A 358 -1.39 7.50 -9.66
CA TRP A 358 -2.47 8.11 -8.91
C TRP A 358 -3.44 7.02 -8.49
N LEU A 359 -3.99 7.21 -7.31
CA LEU A 359 -5.14 6.43 -6.89
C LEU A 359 -6.25 7.42 -6.57
N GLY A 360 -7.34 7.35 -7.34
CA GLY A 360 -8.42 8.32 -7.31
C GLY A 360 -9.31 8.25 -6.07
N ARG A 361 -9.13 7.23 -5.21
CA ARG A 361 -9.91 7.02 -3.97
C ARG A 361 -9.06 6.44 -2.85
N PRO A 362 -8.01 7.13 -2.38
CA PRO A 362 -7.18 6.63 -1.28
C PRO A 362 -7.98 6.38 0.00
N GLU A 363 -9.12 7.05 0.20
CA GLU A 363 -10.04 6.82 1.33
C GLU A 363 -10.74 5.45 1.30
N GLN A 364 -10.90 4.84 0.11
CA GLN A 364 -11.37 3.45 0.00
C GLN A 364 -10.27 2.46 0.36
N LEU A 365 -9.01 2.87 0.16
CA LEU A 365 -7.85 2.20 0.70
C LEU A 365 -7.64 2.68 2.13
N THR A 366 -8.51 2.19 3.00
CA THR A 366 -8.43 2.44 4.43
C THR A 366 -7.05 2.04 5.00
N ASP A 367 -6.79 2.47 6.24
CA ASP A 367 -5.63 2.09 7.06
C ASP A 367 -5.56 0.59 7.48
N PRO A 368 -6.02 -0.36 6.64
CA PRO A 368 -5.48 -1.71 6.68
C PRO A 368 -4.91 -2.27 5.38
N VAL A 369 -4.67 -1.42 4.37
CA VAL A 369 -4.08 -1.91 3.10
C VAL A 369 -2.92 -1.03 2.66
N ARG A 370 -1.77 -1.66 2.39
CA ARG A 370 -0.58 -0.98 1.86
C ARG A 370 -0.53 -1.12 0.35
N LEU A 371 -0.27 -0.01 -0.32
CA LEU A 371 0.02 -0.01 -1.75
C LEU A 371 1.51 -0.08 -1.99
N LYS A 372 1.90 -0.97 -2.90
CA LYS A 372 3.27 -1.07 -3.39
C LYS A 372 3.27 -1.06 -4.91
N VAL A 373 3.98 -0.13 -5.54
CA VAL A 373 4.20 -0.18 -6.98
C VAL A 373 5.53 -0.86 -7.28
N GLN A 374 5.49 -1.80 -8.21
CA GLN A 374 6.65 -2.38 -8.89
C GLN A 374 6.75 -1.74 -10.28
N ILE A 375 7.78 -0.94 -10.51
CA ILE A 375 8.06 -0.36 -11.83
C ILE A 375 9.09 -1.23 -12.53
N ARG A 376 8.79 -1.67 -13.75
CA ARG A 376 9.64 -2.55 -14.56
C ARG A 376 10.21 -1.83 -15.77
N TRP A 377 11.52 -1.91 -15.91
CA TRP A 377 12.25 -1.49 -17.10
C TRP A 377 13.30 -2.57 -17.37
N THR A 378 13.38 -3.01 -18.62
CA THR A 378 14.24 -4.15 -19.01
C THR A 378 13.99 -5.38 -18.10
N ASP A 379 15.04 -6.06 -17.63
CA ASP A 379 14.97 -7.21 -16.70
C ASP A 379 15.02 -6.79 -15.21
N ARG A 380 14.80 -5.50 -14.90
CA ARG A 380 14.87 -4.97 -13.54
C ARG A 380 13.52 -4.49 -13.05
N ALA A 381 13.35 -4.52 -11.72
CA ALA A 381 12.19 -3.99 -11.05
C ALA A 381 12.59 -3.19 -9.81
N THR A 382 11.92 -2.05 -9.58
CA THR A 382 12.01 -1.37 -8.28
C THR A 382 10.66 -1.24 -7.63
N TRP A 383 10.67 -1.38 -6.32
CA TRP A 383 9.49 -1.29 -5.48
C TRP A 383 9.44 0.04 -4.75
N ARG A 384 8.26 0.65 -4.70
CA ARG A 384 7.98 1.88 -3.95
C ARG A 384 6.63 1.78 -3.26
N ASP A 385 6.54 2.24 -2.02
CA ASP A 385 5.25 2.40 -1.36
C ASP A 385 4.53 3.61 -1.93
N VAL A 386 3.22 3.49 -2.17
CA VAL A 386 2.41 4.57 -2.73
C VAL A 386 1.70 5.27 -1.58
N ALA A 387 1.91 6.59 -1.46
CA ALA A 387 1.19 7.41 -0.50
C ALA A 387 -0.28 7.58 -0.92
N PRO A 388 -1.20 7.92 0.00
CA PRO A 388 -2.58 8.25 -0.32
C PRO A 388 -2.73 9.31 -1.43
N SER A 389 -1.82 10.28 -1.49
CA SER A 389 -1.80 11.32 -2.53
C SER A 389 -1.28 10.84 -3.90
N GLY A 390 -0.84 9.59 -4.03
CA GLY A 390 -0.13 9.06 -5.19
C GLY A 390 1.40 9.20 -5.10
N LEU A 391 2.09 8.79 -6.16
CA LEU A 391 3.55 8.69 -6.24
C LEU A 391 4.06 9.09 -7.62
N ALA A 392 5.20 9.80 -7.67
CA ALA A 392 6.03 9.98 -8.86
C ALA A 392 7.40 9.30 -8.66
N ALA A 393 7.90 8.61 -9.69
CA ALA A 393 9.19 7.94 -9.70
C ALA A 393 9.91 8.15 -11.03
N LEU A 394 11.18 8.55 -10.99
CA LEU A 394 12.01 8.66 -12.19
C LEU A 394 12.44 7.27 -12.65
N ALA A 395 11.92 6.83 -13.80
CA ALA A 395 12.19 5.52 -14.39
C ALA A 395 12.20 5.64 -15.93
N PRO A 396 13.19 6.33 -16.51
CA PRO A 396 13.30 6.47 -17.96
C PRO A 396 13.45 5.09 -18.62
N GLY A 397 12.66 4.83 -19.67
CA GLY A 397 12.65 3.55 -20.38
C GLY A 397 11.88 2.42 -19.69
N ALA A 398 11.10 2.73 -18.63
CA ALA A 398 10.14 1.78 -18.09
C ALA A 398 9.07 1.42 -19.12
N VAL A 399 8.70 0.13 -19.15
CA VAL A 399 7.77 -0.45 -20.13
C VAL A 399 6.44 -0.83 -19.49
N ALA A 400 6.43 -1.03 -18.17
CA ALA A 400 5.24 -1.35 -17.41
C ALA A 400 5.41 -0.94 -15.94
N ALA A 401 4.28 -0.70 -15.28
CA ALA A 401 4.22 -0.55 -13.84
C ALA A 401 3.08 -1.41 -13.28
N THR A 402 3.39 -2.21 -12.29
CA THR A 402 2.44 -3.07 -11.57
C THR A 402 2.17 -2.47 -10.21
N VAL A 403 0.93 -2.12 -9.92
CA VAL A 403 0.51 -1.71 -8.57
C VAL A 403 -0.02 -2.93 -7.85
N HIS A 404 0.49 -3.17 -6.66
CA HIS A 404 0.12 -4.26 -5.77
C HIS A 404 -0.59 -3.69 -4.56
N LEU A 405 -1.75 -4.27 -4.26
CA LEU A 405 -2.48 -4.03 -3.05
C LEU A 405 -2.09 -5.13 -2.05
N ARG A 406 -1.62 -4.76 -0.86
CA ARG A 406 -1.13 -5.70 0.15
C ARG A 406 -1.85 -5.54 1.48
N ASP A 407 -2.23 -6.64 2.10
CA ASP A 407 -2.87 -6.62 3.43
C ASP A 407 -1.88 -6.35 4.59
N TRP A 408 -2.36 -6.43 5.84
CA TRP A 408 -1.55 -6.23 7.04
C TRP A 408 -0.44 -7.26 7.22
N PHE A 409 -0.68 -8.50 6.80
CA PHE A 409 0.29 -9.59 6.83
C PHE A 409 1.27 -9.53 5.65
N GLY A 410 1.07 -8.59 4.73
CA GLY A 410 1.94 -8.36 3.59
C GLY A 410 1.62 -9.26 2.39
N HIS A 411 0.49 -9.96 2.39
CA HIS A 411 0.05 -10.72 1.23
C HIS A 411 -0.45 -9.79 0.16
N THR A 412 -0.12 -10.07 -1.10
CA THR A 412 -0.71 -9.38 -2.24
C THR A 412 -2.14 -9.87 -2.43
N VAL A 413 -3.11 -8.97 -2.33
CA VAL A 413 -4.54 -9.26 -2.45
C VAL A 413 -5.10 -8.93 -3.83
N ASP A 414 -4.52 -7.93 -4.51
CA ASP A 414 -4.86 -7.53 -5.86
C ASP A 414 -3.60 -6.98 -6.55
N SER A 415 -3.54 -7.05 -7.88
CA SER A 415 -2.46 -6.47 -8.67
C SER A 415 -2.93 -6.07 -10.05
N VAL A 416 -2.56 -4.86 -10.46
CA VAL A 416 -2.87 -4.33 -11.79
C VAL A 416 -1.57 -3.92 -12.45
N THR A 417 -1.28 -4.52 -13.61
CA THR A 417 -0.16 -4.12 -14.47
C THR A 417 -0.65 -3.21 -15.57
N VAL A 418 -0.07 -2.02 -15.64
CA VAL A 418 -0.35 -1.04 -16.69
C VAL A 418 0.88 -0.95 -17.60
N PRO A 419 0.75 -1.19 -18.92
CA PRO A 419 1.82 -0.89 -19.86
C PRO A 419 2.06 0.62 -19.88
N LEU A 420 3.33 1.02 -19.82
CA LEU A 420 3.71 2.43 -19.89
C LEU A 420 3.93 2.77 -21.36
N GLU A 421 2.90 3.33 -22.01
CA GLU A 421 3.08 4.03 -23.27
C GLU A 421 3.30 5.52 -23.01
N PRO A 422 4.16 6.20 -23.80
CA PRO A 422 4.39 7.62 -23.66
C PRO A 422 3.18 8.41 -24.19
N SER A 423 2.10 8.49 -23.41
CA SER A 423 1.04 9.48 -23.57
C SER A 423 0.22 9.64 -22.29
N PRO A 424 -0.07 10.87 -21.82
CA PRO A 424 -0.97 11.08 -20.71
C PRO A 424 -2.43 10.87 -21.17
N GLY A 425 -2.94 9.63 -21.06
CA GLY A 425 -4.34 9.33 -21.35
C GLY A 425 -5.30 10.19 -20.50
N ARG A 426 -6.23 10.93 -21.12
CA ARG A 426 -7.26 11.77 -20.48
C ARG A 426 -8.62 11.05 -20.47
N GLY A 427 -9.43 11.22 -19.43
CA GLY A 427 -10.69 10.50 -19.25
C GLY A 427 -11.94 11.38 -19.38
N ILE A 428 -12.87 11.02 -20.27
CA ILE A 428 -14.22 11.59 -20.34
C ILE A 428 -15.19 10.61 -19.68
N SER A 429 -16.12 11.10 -18.87
CA SER A 429 -17.24 10.31 -18.37
C SER A 429 -18.56 10.85 -18.88
N VAL A 430 -19.55 9.98 -19.04
CA VAL A 430 -20.87 10.35 -19.57
C VAL A 430 -21.96 10.01 -18.56
N VAL A 431 -22.85 10.96 -18.29
CA VAL A 431 -24.17 10.73 -17.68
C VAL A 431 -25.21 11.10 -18.72
N GLY A 432 -25.94 10.12 -19.25
CA GLY A 432 -26.94 10.36 -20.28
C GLY A 432 -27.05 9.22 -21.28
N SER A 433 -27.29 9.54 -22.53
CA SER A 433 -27.75 8.63 -23.56
C SER A 433 -26.65 8.10 -24.48
N CYS A 434 -27.08 7.35 -25.49
CA CYS A 434 -26.22 6.91 -26.57
C CYS A 434 -25.59 8.07 -27.36
N VAL A 435 -26.17 9.28 -27.37
CA VAL A 435 -25.62 10.42 -28.13
C VAL A 435 -24.19 10.74 -27.71
N SER A 436 -23.96 10.96 -26.42
CA SER A 436 -22.62 11.29 -25.92
C SER A 436 -21.69 10.08 -25.95
N ARG A 437 -22.25 8.87 -25.75
CA ARG A 437 -21.48 7.62 -25.78
C ARG A 437 -20.94 7.33 -27.18
N ASP A 438 -21.78 7.43 -28.20
CA ASP A 438 -21.43 7.12 -29.59
C ASP A 438 -20.43 8.17 -30.11
N ALA A 439 -20.57 9.45 -29.74
CA ALA A 439 -19.53 10.46 -29.98
C ALA A 439 -18.17 10.08 -29.36
N CYS A 440 -18.15 9.42 -28.20
CA CYS A 440 -16.91 8.96 -27.58
C CYS A 440 -16.19 7.85 -28.36
N GLU A 441 -16.84 7.17 -29.32
CA GLU A 441 -16.18 6.21 -30.22
C GLU A 441 -15.19 6.91 -31.18
N HIS A 442 -15.29 8.24 -31.34
CA HIS A 442 -14.43 9.04 -32.22
C HIS A 442 -13.37 9.88 -31.48
N LEU A 443 -13.12 9.59 -30.20
CA LEU A 443 -12.08 10.30 -29.43
C LEU A 443 -10.68 10.04 -30.00
N PRO A 444 -9.79 11.06 -29.99
CA PRO A 444 -8.42 10.89 -30.46
C PRO A 444 -7.61 9.98 -29.53
N PRO A 445 -6.51 9.38 -30.04
CA PRO A 445 -5.59 8.61 -29.20
C PRO A 445 -5.12 9.40 -27.98
N GLY A 446 -5.10 8.75 -26.81
CA GLY A 446 -4.77 9.41 -25.54
C GLY A 446 -5.95 10.09 -24.86
N ILE A 447 -7.19 9.91 -25.33
CA ILE A 447 -8.42 10.28 -24.61
C ILE A 447 -9.38 9.08 -24.63
N SER A 448 -9.94 8.69 -23.50
CA SER A 448 -10.82 7.53 -23.40
C SER A 448 -12.11 7.83 -22.62
N LEU A 449 -13.16 7.09 -22.95
CA LEU A 449 -14.37 7.01 -22.13
C LEU A 449 -14.07 6.14 -20.90
N VAL A 450 -14.04 6.75 -19.72
CA VAL A 450 -13.65 6.06 -18.46
C VAL A 450 -14.84 5.63 -17.60
N ALA A 451 -16.01 6.23 -17.83
CA ALA A 451 -17.27 5.81 -17.19
C ALA A 451 -18.49 6.26 -18.02
N TYR A 452 -19.57 5.49 -17.93
CA TYR A 452 -20.81 5.77 -18.63
C TYR A 452 -21.99 5.33 -17.76
N GLU A 453 -22.85 6.29 -17.39
CA GLU A 453 -24.12 6.06 -16.75
C GLU A 453 -25.26 6.41 -17.69
N ALA A 454 -26.17 5.45 -17.90
CA ALA A 454 -27.19 5.54 -18.93
C ALA A 454 -28.61 5.50 -18.38
N ARG A 455 -29.54 6.19 -19.06
CA ARG A 455 -31.00 5.99 -18.97
C ARG A 455 -31.60 6.16 -17.57
N GLN A 456 -31.06 7.07 -16.78
CA GLN A 456 -31.65 7.51 -15.51
C GLN A 456 -31.92 9.02 -15.57
N SER A 457 -33.20 9.39 -15.45
CA SER A 457 -33.63 10.78 -15.30
C SER A 457 -33.09 11.37 -14.01
N LEU A 458 -32.72 12.66 -14.03
CA LEU A 458 -32.34 13.38 -12.82
C LEU A 458 -33.49 13.41 -11.80
N ILE A 459 -34.75 13.38 -12.25
CA ILE A 459 -35.90 13.36 -11.34
C ILE A 459 -35.88 12.06 -10.51
N SER A 460 -35.69 10.92 -11.17
CA SER A 460 -35.60 9.61 -10.50
C SER A 460 -34.35 9.48 -9.63
N ALA A 461 -33.21 9.98 -10.12
CA ALA A 461 -31.92 9.97 -9.42
C ALA A 461 -31.97 10.61 -8.03
N PHE A 462 -32.83 11.60 -7.83
CA PHE A 462 -32.96 12.31 -6.57
C PHE A 462 -34.35 12.19 -5.92
N ALA A 463 -35.11 11.16 -6.29
CA ALA A 463 -36.31 10.74 -5.58
C ALA A 463 -35.97 9.59 -4.61
N PRO A 464 -36.88 9.21 -3.70
CA PRO A 464 -36.76 7.96 -2.96
C PRO A 464 -36.68 6.75 -3.91
N PRO A 465 -35.85 5.74 -3.58
CA PRO A 465 -35.73 4.53 -4.38
C PRO A 465 -37.04 3.72 -4.35
N VAL A 466 -37.30 2.99 -5.43
CA VAL A 466 -38.50 2.18 -5.64
C VAL A 466 -38.10 0.69 -5.69
N PRO A 467 -38.80 -0.21 -4.98
CA PRO A 467 -38.51 -1.64 -5.05
C PRO A 467 -38.53 -2.19 -6.47
N LEU A 468 -37.58 -3.09 -6.76
CA LEU A 468 -37.49 -3.71 -8.08
C LEU A 468 -38.70 -4.61 -8.36
N PRO A 469 -39.38 -4.44 -9.50
CA PRO A 469 -40.46 -5.31 -9.89
C PRO A 469 -39.91 -6.68 -10.34
N PRO A 470 -40.55 -7.82 -10.02
CA PRO A 470 -40.04 -9.15 -10.37
C PRO A 470 -39.77 -9.36 -11.86
N GLU A 471 -40.50 -8.64 -12.72
CA GLU A 471 -40.35 -8.70 -14.17
C GLU A 471 -39.01 -8.22 -14.74
N HIS A 472 -38.19 -7.49 -13.96
CA HIS A 472 -36.86 -7.09 -14.42
C HIS A 472 -35.99 -8.30 -14.79
N LEU A 473 -36.23 -9.47 -14.18
CA LEU A 473 -35.55 -10.74 -14.49
C LEU A 473 -35.85 -11.26 -15.92
N ARG A 474 -36.85 -10.69 -16.61
CA ARG A 474 -37.15 -11.02 -18.02
C ARG A 474 -36.26 -10.27 -19.01
N LEU A 475 -35.50 -9.26 -18.57
CA LEU A 475 -34.54 -8.55 -19.41
C LEU A 475 -33.36 -9.48 -19.71
N THR A 476 -33.12 -9.75 -21.00
CA THR A 476 -32.07 -10.69 -21.44
C THR A 476 -30.69 -10.04 -21.57
N SER A 477 -30.62 -8.70 -21.62
CA SER A 477 -29.37 -7.95 -21.70
C SER A 477 -28.88 -7.60 -20.30
N PRO A 478 -27.69 -8.06 -19.89
CA PRO A 478 -27.09 -7.70 -18.60
C PRO A 478 -26.88 -6.19 -18.42
N PHE A 479 -26.69 -5.46 -19.53
CA PHE A 479 -26.59 -4.00 -19.51
C PHE A 479 -27.93 -3.36 -19.17
N GLN A 480 -29.00 -3.76 -19.87
CA GLN A 480 -30.36 -3.26 -19.62
C GLN A 480 -30.81 -3.55 -18.20
N GLN A 481 -30.52 -4.75 -17.69
CA GLN A 481 -30.82 -5.12 -16.32
C GLN A 481 -30.13 -4.20 -15.31
N ARG A 482 -28.81 -3.97 -15.43
CA ARG A 482 -28.07 -3.08 -14.52
C ARG A 482 -28.55 -1.64 -14.55
N VAL A 483 -28.93 -1.13 -15.72
CA VAL A 483 -29.47 0.21 -15.90
C VAL A 483 -30.82 0.34 -15.20
N PHE A 484 -31.71 -0.64 -15.42
CA PHE A 484 -33.02 -0.68 -14.80
C PHE A 484 -32.94 -0.78 -13.27
N GLU A 485 -31.99 -1.58 -12.77
CA GLU A 485 -31.68 -1.71 -11.34
C GLU A 485 -31.13 -0.40 -10.74
N ALA A 486 -30.26 0.30 -11.48
CA ALA A 486 -29.71 1.60 -11.05
C ALA A 486 -30.80 2.66 -10.89
N ASP A 487 -31.73 2.69 -11.84
CA ASP A 487 -32.84 3.64 -11.86
C ASP A 487 -33.74 3.47 -10.63
N HIS A 488 -34.16 2.24 -10.35
CA HIS A 488 -34.98 1.89 -9.18
C HIS A 488 -34.28 2.16 -7.85
N ALA A 489 -32.95 2.02 -7.81
CA ALA A 489 -32.15 2.33 -6.64
C ALA A 489 -31.82 3.81 -6.48
N SER A 490 -32.26 4.69 -7.39
CA SER A 490 -31.86 6.11 -7.42
C SER A 490 -30.33 6.28 -7.37
N ALA A 491 -29.61 5.42 -8.10
CA ALA A 491 -28.18 5.22 -7.89
C ALA A 491 -27.26 6.30 -8.48
N LEU A 492 -27.75 7.17 -9.39
CA LEU A 492 -26.92 8.16 -10.09
C LEU A 492 -26.05 9.02 -9.16
N PRO A 493 -26.51 9.53 -8.00
CA PRO A 493 -25.65 10.32 -7.12
C PRO A 493 -24.41 9.57 -6.65
N ASP A 494 -24.56 8.30 -6.26
CA ASP A 494 -23.44 7.46 -5.83
C ASP A 494 -22.54 7.09 -7.01
N ARG A 495 -23.13 6.90 -8.20
CA ARG A 495 -22.36 6.65 -9.42
C ARG A 495 -21.56 7.88 -9.85
N VAL A 496 -22.08 9.08 -9.69
CA VAL A 496 -21.37 10.33 -10.01
C VAL A 496 -20.27 10.62 -9.00
N ARG A 497 -20.50 10.38 -7.71
CA ARG A 497 -19.41 10.36 -6.71
C ARG A 497 -18.31 9.36 -7.10
N ALA A 498 -18.72 8.21 -7.64
CA ALA A 498 -17.78 7.21 -8.13
C ALA A 498 -17.03 7.64 -9.40
N MET A 499 -17.65 8.39 -10.31
CA MET A 499 -17.07 8.87 -11.57
C MET A 499 -16.10 10.04 -11.36
N ALA A 500 -16.42 10.95 -10.43
CA ALA A 500 -15.70 12.19 -10.17
C ALA A 500 -14.16 12.13 -10.16
N PRO A 501 -13.51 11.13 -9.53
CA PRO A 501 -12.05 11.07 -9.47
C PRO A 501 -11.38 10.61 -10.78
N VAL A 502 -12.12 9.96 -11.68
CA VAL A 502 -11.57 9.47 -12.97
C VAL A 502 -11.95 10.36 -14.15
N SER A 503 -13.00 11.18 -14.00
CA SER A 503 -13.45 12.11 -15.03
C SER A 503 -12.54 13.34 -15.06
N ASP A 504 -11.75 13.52 -16.12
CA ASP A 504 -11.19 14.84 -16.44
C ASP A 504 -12.31 15.77 -16.92
N LEU A 505 -13.30 15.25 -17.65
CA LEU A 505 -14.53 15.94 -18.05
C LEU A 505 -15.75 15.04 -17.83
N LEU A 506 -16.83 15.59 -17.29
CA LEU A 506 -18.15 14.97 -17.25
C LEU A 506 -19.04 15.56 -18.35
N ALA A 507 -19.46 14.72 -19.29
CA ALA A 507 -20.47 15.06 -20.28
C ALA A 507 -21.85 14.63 -19.77
N HIS A 508 -22.72 15.59 -19.51
CA HIS A 508 -24.11 15.36 -19.10
C HIS A 508 -25.03 15.60 -20.30
N ASP A 509 -25.83 14.62 -20.71
CA ASP A 509 -26.82 14.79 -21.77
C ASP A 509 -28.25 14.44 -21.34
N LEU A 510 -29.22 15.13 -21.94
CA LEU A 510 -30.62 15.13 -21.50
C LEU A 510 -31.53 14.23 -22.35
N VAL A 511 -30.98 13.54 -23.34
CA VAL A 511 -31.81 12.82 -24.32
C VAL A 511 -32.63 11.71 -23.65
N ASP A 512 -32.16 11.14 -22.54
CA ASP A 512 -32.91 10.13 -21.79
C ASP A 512 -34.11 10.68 -21.00
N GLU A 513 -34.20 12.00 -20.77
CA GLU A 513 -35.39 12.63 -20.20
C GLU A 513 -36.61 12.55 -21.15
N ARG A 514 -36.39 12.31 -22.45
CA ARG A 514 -37.43 12.31 -23.50
C ARG A 514 -38.61 11.37 -23.23
N LEU A 515 -38.40 10.34 -22.41
CA LEU A 515 -39.42 9.32 -22.15
C LEU A 515 -40.37 9.70 -21.00
N GLY A 516 -40.01 10.71 -20.20
CA GLY A 516 -40.70 11.07 -18.98
C GLY A 516 -40.38 10.15 -17.80
N VAL A 517 -41.17 10.27 -16.74
CA VAL A 517 -41.00 9.49 -15.49
C VAL A 517 -42.32 8.90 -15.00
N PHE A 518 -42.21 7.86 -14.18
CA PHE A 518 -43.32 7.32 -13.39
C PHE A 518 -43.22 7.84 -11.95
N VAL A 519 -44.29 8.45 -11.45
CA VAL A 519 -44.41 8.86 -10.05
C VAL A 519 -45.26 7.84 -9.31
N HIS A 520 -44.67 7.19 -8.30
CA HIS A 520 -45.28 6.12 -7.53
C HIS A 520 -46.09 6.67 -6.34
N PRO A 521 -47.08 5.91 -5.82
CA PRO A 521 -47.94 6.36 -4.72
C PRO A 521 -47.19 6.71 -3.42
N ASP A 522 -46.03 6.11 -3.18
CA ASP A 522 -45.17 6.33 -2.02
C ASP A 522 -44.22 7.53 -2.18
N GLY A 523 -44.30 8.23 -3.32
CA GLY A 523 -43.46 9.38 -3.64
C GLY A 523 -42.13 9.01 -4.31
N GLY A 524 -41.83 7.73 -4.51
CA GLY A 524 -40.71 7.30 -5.34
C GLY A 524 -40.91 7.65 -6.81
N VAL A 525 -39.81 7.78 -7.56
CA VAL A 525 -39.85 8.10 -8.99
C VAL A 525 -38.88 7.20 -9.75
N THR A 526 -39.37 6.58 -10.82
CA THR A 526 -38.54 5.82 -11.78
C THR A 526 -38.61 6.45 -13.15
N THR A 527 -37.53 6.34 -13.91
CA THR A 527 -37.49 6.78 -15.31
C THR A 527 -38.41 5.87 -16.15
N ARG A 528 -39.14 6.46 -17.11
CA ARG A 528 -39.93 5.67 -18.07
C ARG A 528 -39.03 5.05 -19.13
N THR A 529 -38.18 4.12 -18.71
CA THR A 529 -37.10 3.55 -19.52
C THR A 529 -37.59 2.73 -20.72
N VAL A 530 -36.72 2.55 -21.72
CA VAL A 530 -36.99 1.64 -22.84
C VAL A 530 -37.10 0.18 -22.38
N GLU A 531 -36.43 -0.18 -21.28
CA GLU A 531 -36.55 -1.47 -20.62
C GLU A 531 -37.97 -1.71 -20.10
N TRP A 532 -38.57 -0.73 -19.43
CA TRP A 532 -39.97 -0.82 -19.01
C TRP A 532 -40.91 -1.01 -20.20
N LEU A 533 -40.73 -0.19 -21.24
CA LEU A 533 -41.56 -0.24 -22.45
C LEU A 533 -41.41 -1.55 -23.24
N ALA A 534 -40.24 -2.20 -23.15
CA ALA A 534 -40.02 -3.51 -23.74
C ALA A 534 -40.72 -4.62 -22.95
N LEU A 535 -40.82 -4.49 -21.62
CA LEU A 535 -41.54 -5.44 -20.75
C LEU A 535 -43.06 -5.27 -20.81
N HIS A 536 -43.54 -4.05 -21.09
CA HIS A 536 -44.95 -3.65 -21.13
C HIS A 536 -45.28 -2.94 -22.43
N THR A 537 -45.48 -3.73 -23.49
CA THR A 537 -45.71 -3.21 -24.85
C THR A 537 -47.06 -2.51 -25.04
N ASP A 538 -47.98 -2.68 -24.10
CA ASP A 538 -49.24 -1.92 -23.99
C ASP A 538 -49.02 -0.49 -23.44
N GLY A 539 -47.81 -0.18 -22.98
CA GLY A 539 -47.44 1.12 -22.43
C GLY A 539 -47.98 1.38 -21.03
N ALA A 540 -48.50 0.36 -20.35
CA ALA A 540 -49.06 0.50 -19.01
C ALA A 540 -47.99 0.97 -17.99
N PRO A 541 -48.32 1.91 -17.09
CA PRO A 541 -47.42 2.28 -16.00
C PRO A 541 -47.35 1.18 -14.95
N PRO A 542 -46.30 1.18 -14.09
CA PRO A 542 -46.26 0.33 -12.90
C PRO A 542 -47.53 0.49 -12.05
N HIS A 543 -47.91 -0.56 -11.32
CA HIS A 543 -49.17 -0.57 -10.58
C HIS A 543 -49.30 0.63 -9.62
N GLY A 544 -50.31 1.48 -9.86
CA GLY A 544 -50.59 2.67 -9.06
C GLY A 544 -49.70 3.87 -9.38
N ALA A 545 -48.67 3.72 -10.20
CA ALA A 545 -47.85 4.83 -10.65
C ALA A 545 -48.58 5.62 -11.76
N ARG A 546 -48.32 6.93 -11.82
CA ARG A 546 -48.81 7.81 -12.89
C ARG A 546 -47.66 8.26 -13.78
N VAL A 547 -47.95 8.46 -15.06
CA VAL A 547 -46.99 8.97 -16.04
C VAL A 547 -46.93 10.49 -15.95
N VAL A 548 -45.72 11.03 -15.82
CA VAL A 548 -45.44 12.46 -16.02
C VAL A 548 -44.68 12.59 -17.34
N PRO A 549 -45.33 13.06 -18.42
CA PRO A 549 -44.72 13.09 -19.75
C PRO A 549 -43.68 14.20 -19.88
N PHE A 550 -42.60 13.92 -20.61
CA PHE A 550 -41.61 14.92 -21.02
C PHE A 550 -42.27 16.09 -21.75
N GLY A 551 -41.76 17.31 -21.52
CA GLY A 551 -42.29 18.54 -22.12
C GLY A 551 -43.53 19.11 -21.41
N SER A 552 -44.10 18.42 -20.42
CA SER A 552 -45.16 18.99 -19.57
C SER A 552 -44.62 19.96 -18.52
N SER A 553 -45.44 20.92 -18.10
CA SER A 553 -45.07 21.87 -17.03
C SER A 553 -44.68 21.15 -15.73
N GLU A 554 -45.41 20.08 -15.40
CA GLU A 554 -45.11 19.26 -14.21
C GLU A 554 -43.74 18.59 -14.30
N HIS A 555 -43.40 17.99 -15.44
CA HIS A 555 -42.08 17.38 -15.62
C HIS A 555 -40.96 18.41 -15.50
N LEU A 556 -41.14 19.59 -16.10
CA LEU A 556 -40.14 20.66 -16.05
C LEU A 556 -39.93 21.16 -14.61
N GLU A 557 -40.99 21.30 -13.82
CA GLU A 557 -40.90 21.69 -12.40
C GLU A 557 -40.15 20.65 -11.55
N LEU A 558 -40.45 19.36 -11.75
CA LEU A 558 -39.74 18.27 -11.09
C LEU A 558 -38.26 18.24 -11.48
N PHE A 559 -37.97 18.40 -12.78
CA PHE A 559 -36.60 18.43 -13.31
C PHE A 559 -35.80 19.62 -12.74
N ARG A 560 -36.37 20.83 -12.73
CA ARG A 560 -35.74 22.01 -12.13
C ARG A 560 -35.42 21.80 -10.65
N SER A 561 -36.31 21.14 -9.92
CA SER A 561 -36.07 20.77 -8.52
C SER A 561 -34.92 19.77 -8.37
N ALA A 562 -34.80 18.82 -9.31
CA ALA A 562 -33.68 17.87 -9.34
C ALA A 562 -32.35 18.56 -9.70
N LEU A 563 -32.36 19.56 -10.58
CA LEU A 563 -31.16 20.31 -10.98
C LEU A 563 -30.47 21.03 -9.82
N VAL A 564 -31.23 21.49 -8.82
CA VAL A 564 -30.64 22.10 -7.61
C VAL A 564 -29.78 21.08 -6.86
N ARG A 565 -30.26 19.83 -6.75
CA ARG A 565 -29.52 18.73 -6.11
C ARG A 565 -28.38 18.22 -6.99
N TRP A 566 -28.58 18.22 -8.31
CA TRP A 566 -27.53 17.91 -9.28
C TRP A 566 -26.35 18.88 -9.16
N ARG A 567 -26.61 20.19 -9.13
CA ARG A 567 -25.57 21.20 -8.91
C ARG A 567 -24.84 20.96 -7.58
N ALA A 568 -25.58 20.78 -6.49
CA ALA A 568 -24.98 20.53 -5.18
C ALA A 568 -24.07 19.30 -5.19
N LEU A 569 -24.46 18.23 -5.90
CA LEU A 569 -23.65 17.04 -6.09
C LEU A 569 -22.39 17.31 -6.94
N LEU A 570 -22.50 18.10 -8.01
CA LEU A 570 -21.34 18.49 -8.82
C LEU A 570 -20.36 19.38 -8.05
N GLU A 571 -20.86 20.25 -7.19
CA GLU A 571 -20.05 21.06 -6.27
C GLU A 571 -19.38 20.17 -5.21
N GLU A 572 -20.14 19.27 -4.58
CA GLU A 572 -19.67 18.28 -3.59
C GLU A 572 -18.51 17.43 -4.16
N THR A 573 -18.62 17.01 -5.41
CA THR A 573 -17.66 16.13 -6.09
C THR A 573 -16.54 16.88 -6.81
N GLY A 574 -16.55 18.22 -6.80
CA GLY A 574 -15.59 19.05 -7.54
C GLY A 574 -15.66 18.85 -9.06
N LEU A 575 -16.80 18.40 -9.59
CA LEU A 575 -17.05 18.22 -11.02
C LEU A 575 -17.71 19.43 -11.67
N LEU A 576 -18.23 20.39 -10.91
CA LEU A 576 -18.97 21.54 -11.47
C LEU A 576 -18.17 22.26 -12.56
N GLU A 577 -16.92 22.62 -12.30
CA GLU A 577 -16.04 23.31 -13.26
C GLU A 577 -15.56 22.41 -14.42
N ARG A 578 -15.82 21.10 -14.32
CA ARG A 578 -15.37 20.05 -15.24
C ARG A 578 -16.56 19.32 -15.86
N THR A 579 -17.74 19.93 -15.85
CA THR A 579 -18.96 19.38 -16.43
C THR A 579 -19.42 20.24 -17.59
N VAL A 580 -19.82 19.60 -18.68
CA VAL A 580 -20.48 20.22 -19.81
C VAL A 580 -21.84 19.57 -20.03
N LEU A 581 -22.81 20.38 -20.45
CA LEU A 581 -24.07 19.88 -20.97
C LEU A 581 -23.92 19.60 -22.47
N VAL A 582 -24.20 18.37 -22.89
CA VAL A 582 -24.27 17.98 -24.29
C VAL A 582 -25.72 18.14 -24.77
N ALA A 583 -25.95 19.05 -25.72
CA ALA A 583 -27.28 19.37 -26.22
C ALA A 583 -27.30 19.60 -27.74
N PRO A 584 -26.88 18.63 -28.58
CA PRO A 584 -27.06 18.71 -30.02
C PRO A 584 -28.55 18.65 -30.40
N PRO A 585 -28.99 19.40 -31.43
CA PRO A 585 -30.37 19.34 -31.89
C PRO A 585 -30.69 17.98 -32.48
N TRP A 586 -31.90 17.47 -32.24
CA TRP A 586 -32.43 16.31 -32.93
C TRP A 586 -32.42 16.56 -34.44
N ALA A 587 -31.86 15.60 -35.18
CA ALA A 587 -31.71 15.65 -36.61
C ALA A 587 -33.07 15.60 -37.30
N THR A 588 -33.43 16.69 -37.97
CA THR A 588 -34.68 16.80 -38.74
C THR A 588 -34.63 16.03 -40.06
N ARG A 589 -33.41 15.66 -40.51
CA ARG A 589 -33.18 14.97 -41.77
C ARG A 589 -32.18 13.82 -41.62
N THR A 590 -32.30 12.81 -42.47
CA THR A 590 -31.33 11.72 -42.61
C THR A 590 -30.19 12.11 -43.54
N THR A 591 -29.10 11.32 -43.57
CA THR A 591 -27.94 11.55 -44.47
C THR A 591 -28.29 11.55 -45.97
N VAL A 592 -29.44 11.00 -46.35
CA VAL A 592 -29.96 11.03 -47.73
C VAL A 592 -31.01 12.14 -47.96
N GLY A 593 -31.18 13.04 -46.98
CA GLY A 593 -31.99 14.25 -47.08
C GLY A 593 -33.50 14.07 -46.82
N LYS A 594 -33.94 12.87 -46.42
CA LYS A 594 -35.34 12.57 -46.06
C LYS A 594 -35.67 13.10 -44.65
N PRO A 595 -36.93 13.44 -44.34
CA PRO A 595 -37.34 13.73 -42.96
C PRO A 595 -37.09 12.52 -42.04
N THR A 596 -36.55 12.76 -40.85
CA THR A 596 -36.37 11.71 -39.85
C THR A 596 -37.72 11.29 -39.27
N GLY A 597 -37.90 9.99 -39.01
CA GLY A 597 -39.12 9.46 -38.41
C GLY A 597 -39.38 9.96 -36.99
N GLU A 598 -40.62 9.83 -36.53
CA GLU A 598 -41.00 10.13 -35.15
C GLU A 598 -40.35 9.17 -34.15
N SER A 599 -40.06 9.67 -32.95
CA SER A 599 -39.60 8.86 -31.83
C SER A 599 -40.51 9.08 -30.62
N PHE A 600 -41.11 8.00 -30.12
CA PHE A 600 -42.03 8.02 -28.98
C PHE A 600 -43.17 9.06 -29.08
N GLY A 601 -43.66 9.28 -30.30
CA GLY A 601 -44.77 10.20 -30.58
C GLY A 601 -44.37 11.67 -30.78
N MET A 602 -43.08 11.97 -30.94
CA MET A 602 -42.59 13.31 -31.29
C MET A 602 -41.71 13.27 -32.54
N ASP A 603 -41.96 14.21 -33.45
CA ASP A 603 -41.01 14.51 -34.53
C ASP A 603 -39.80 15.31 -34.01
N ALA A 604 -38.77 15.46 -34.84
CA ALA A 604 -37.54 16.16 -34.47
C ALA A 604 -37.77 17.64 -34.10
N GLY A 605 -38.70 18.33 -34.78
CA GLY A 605 -38.99 19.74 -34.52
C GLY A 605 -39.68 19.92 -33.16
N ALA A 606 -40.70 19.10 -32.89
CA ALA A 606 -41.41 19.08 -31.62
C ALA A 606 -40.48 18.68 -30.46
N GLY A 607 -39.61 17.68 -30.66
CA GLY A 607 -38.62 17.27 -29.66
C GLY A 607 -37.62 18.37 -29.32
N ASN A 608 -37.10 19.08 -30.35
CA ASN A 608 -36.21 20.22 -30.16
C ASN A 608 -36.89 21.36 -29.39
N ALA A 609 -38.12 21.71 -29.76
CA ALA A 609 -38.89 22.74 -29.05
C ALA A 609 -39.19 22.35 -27.59
N ALA A 610 -39.47 21.07 -27.32
CA ALA A 610 -39.70 20.57 -25.97
C ALA A 610 -38.43 20.56 -25.10
N MET A 611 -37.24 20.39 -25.70
CA MET A 611 -35.96 20.34 -24.99
C MET A 611 -35.43 21.73 -24.60
N GLU A 612 -35.81 22.79 -25.32
CA GLU A 612 -35.31 24.15 -25.10
C GLU A 612 -35.45 24.66 -23.65
N PRO A 613 -36.61 24.53 -22.97
CA PRO A 613 -36.76 24.94 -21.57
C PRO A 613 -35.88 24.17 -20.58
N TYR A 614 -35.53 22.91 -20.90
CA TYR A 614 -34.68 22.07 -20.06
C TYR A 614 -33.22 22.50 -20.17
N VAL A 615 -32.74 22.73 -21.38
CA VAL A 615 -31.38 23.27 -21.63
C VAL A 615 -31.23 24.65 -20.98
N ALA A 616 -32.24 25.51 -21.12
CA ALA A 616 -32.26 26.81 -20.44
C ALA A 616 -32.20 26.66 -18.91
N SER A 617 -32.93 25.71 -18.33
CA SER A 617 -32.92 25.44 -16.89
C SER A 617 -31.56 24.93 -16.39
N VAL A 618 -30.86 24.09 -17.16
CA VAL A 618 -29.49 23.65 -16.79
C VAL A 618 -28.52 24.84 -16.80
N ARG A 619 -28.56 25.69 -17.83
CA ARG A 619 -27.74 26.92 -17.89
C ARG A 619 -28.03 27.84 -16.71
N GLU A 620 -29.30 28.06 -16.38
CA GLU A 620 -29.74 28.94 -15.30
C GLU A 620 -29.36 28.40 -13.92
N ILE A 621 -29.66 27.14 -13.64
CA ILE A 621 -29.57 26.56 -12.29
C ILE A 621 -28.17 26.01 -12.02
N VAL A 622 -27.61 25.23 -12.96
CA VAL A 622 -26.33 24.54 -12.78
C VAL A 622 -25.16 25.45 -13.17
N GLY A 623 -25.30 26.19 -14.27
CA GLY A 623 -24.27 27.14 -14.73
C GLY A 623 -23.09 26.49 -15.44
N VAL A 624 -23.32 25.39 -16.18
CA VAL A 624 -22.30 24.71 -16.99
C VAL A 624 -22.34 25.11 -18.45
N ASP A 625 -21.21 24.99 -19.14
CA ASP A 625 -21.11 25.22 -20.58
C ASP A 625 -21.96 24.22 -21.37
N VAL A 626 -22.52 24.67 -22.48
CA VAL A 626 -23.33 23.83 -23.38
C VAL A 626 -22.57 23.58 -24.67
N VAL A 627 -22.51 22.31 -25.05
CA VAL A 627 -21.75 21.81 -26.20
C VAL A 627 -22.71 21.17 -27.21
N GLY A 628 -22.49 21.45 -28.49
CA GLY A 628 -23.18 20.80 -29.59
C GLY A 628 -24.47 21.49 -30.07
N SER A 629 -24.95 22.53 -29.38
CA SER A 629 -26.23 23.19 -29.70
C SER A 629 -26.29 23.89 -31.06
N ASP A 630 -25.12 24.15 -31.65
CA ASP A 630 -24.91 24.81 -32.94
C ASP A 630 -24.55 23.83 -34.06
N LEU A 631 -24.49 22.52 -33.77
CA LEU A 631 -24.16 21.51 -34.77
C LEU A 631 -25.31 21.33 -35.78
N ASP A 632 -24.94 21.22 -37.05
CA ASP A 632 -25.83 20.77 -38.11
C ASP A 632 -25.88 19.23 -38.10
N THR A 633 -26.90 18.68 -37.45
CA THR A 633 -27.00 17.23 -37.20
C THR A 633 -27.81 16.52 -38.27
N ALA A 634 -27.32 15.34 -38.68
CA ALA A 634 -28.03 14.43 -39.59
C ALA A 634 -28.21 13.05 -38.95
N ALA A 635 -29.34 12.39 -39.22
CA ALA A 635 -29.60 11.02 -38.77
C ALA A 635 -28.94 10.00 -39.72
N GLY A 636 -28.18 9.05 -39.17
CA GLY A 636 -27.50 8.03 -39.95
C GLY A 636 -28.47 6.93 -40.44
N GLU A 637 -28.64 6.78 -41.75
CA GLU A 637 -29.43 5.67 -42.33
C GLU A 637 -28.87 4.28 -41.98
N SER A 638 -27.54 4.19 -41.86
CA SER A 638 -26.81 2.97 -41.50
C SER A 638 -26.48 2.89 -40.00
N HIS A 639 -27.09 3.74 -39.17
CA HIS A 639 -26.83 3.71 -37.73
C HIS A 639 -27.21 2.35 -37.15
N ARG A 640 -26.41 1.85 -36.21
CA ARG A 640 -26.52 0.50 -35.61
C ARG A 640 -27.89 0.19 -34.99
N TRP A 641 -28.66 1.22 -34.63
CA TRP A 641 -30.00 1.12 -34.03
C TRP A 641 -31.13 1.60 -34.95
N GLY A 642 -30.84 1.76 -36.24
CA GLY A 642 -31.75 2.34 -37.23
C GLY A 642 -31.85 3.87 -37.15
N PRO A 643 -32.45 4.52 -38.15
CA PRO A 643 -32.56 5.98 -38.20
C PRO A 643 -33.55 6.50 -37.15
N ALA A 644 -33.08 7.41 -36.29
CA ALA A 644 -33.90 8.16 -35.34
C ALA A 644 -33.31 9.58 -35.16
N PRO A 645 -34.08 10.56 -34.65
CA PRO A 645 -33.61 11.95 -34.57
C PRO A 645 -32.36 12.19 -33.70
N PHE A 646 -32.01 11.24 -32.83
CA PHE A 646 -30.82 11.28 -31.95
C PHE A 646 -29.80 10.16 -32.29
N HIS A 647 -29.96 9.48 -33.43
CA HIS A 647 -29.02 8.49 -33.96
C HIS A 647 -28.23 9.13 -35.10
N TYR A 648 -27.20 9.87 -34.73
CA TYR A 648 -26.48 10.74 -35.64
C TYR A 648 -25.61 9.97 -36.64
N ASP A 649 -25.20 10.66 -37.70
CA ASP A 649 -24.17 10.17 -38.61
C ASP A 649 -22.76 10.41 -38.04
N ASP A 650 -21.77 9.68 -38.57
CA ASP A 650 -20.38 9.79 -38.12
C ASP A 650 -19.81 11.22 -38.16
N ALA A 651 -20.26 12.07 -39.09
CA ALA A 651 -19.77 13.44 -39.19
C ALA A 651 -20.25 14.28 -38.00
N SER A 652 -21.54 14.18 -37.66
CA SER A 652 -22.12 14.82 -36.48
C SER A 652 -21.48 14.29 -35.18
N GLU A 653 -21.26 12.98 -35.07
CA GLU A 653 -20.61 12.36 -33.91
C GLU A 653 -19.17 12.84 -33.73
N ARG A 654 -18.39 12.93 -34.81
CA ARG A 654 -17.01 13.48 -34.79
C ARG A 654 -16.98 14.94 -34.38
N ALA A 655 -17.90 15.75 -34.88
CA ALA A 655 -17.99 17.17 -34.51
C ALA A 655 -18.29 17.33 -33.02
N LEU A 656 -19.18 16.49 -32.48
CA LEU A 656 -19.49 16.48 -31.05
C LEU A 656 -18.31 16.00 -30.21
N ALA A 657 -17.59 14.96 -30.66
CA ALA A 657 -16.38 14.46 -30.00
C ALA A 657 -15.29 15.55 -29.93
N ALA A 658 -15.05 16.27 -31.03
CA ALA A 658 -14.10 17.37 -31.08
C ALA A 658 -14.47 18.47 -30.06
N ALA A 659 -15.76 18.83 -30.00
CA ALA A 659 -16.23 19.83 -29.07
C ALA A 659 -16.06 19.41 -27.60
N LEU A 660 -16.25 18.12 -27.26
CA LEU A 660 -15.95 17.60 -25.92
C LEU A 660 -14.44 17.70 -25.59
N VAL A 661 -13.57 17.36 -26.53
CA VAL A 661 -12.11 17.39 -26.34
C VAL A 661 -11.61 18.80 -26.04
N GLU A 662 -12.17 19.82 -26.70
CA GLU A 662 -11.83 21.22 -26.47
C GLU A 662 -12.14 21.71 -25.05
N ARG A 663 -13.05 21.07 -24.31
CA ARG A 663 -13.46 21.48 -22.94
C ARG A 663 -12.78 20.68 -21.83
N LEU A 664 -11.94 19.69 -22.14
CA LEU A 664 -11.24 18.94 -21.11
C LEU A 664 -10.25 19.86 -20.34
N PRO A 665 -10.30 19.90 -18.99
CA PRO A 665 -9.43 20.73 -18.16
C PRO A 665 -8.00 20.17 -18.03
N HIS A 666 -7.04 21.02 -17.67
CA HIS A 666 -5.65 20.60 -17.40
C HIS A 666 -5.57 19.77 -16.10
N PRO A 667 -4.79 18.68 -16.03
CA PRO A 667 -4.83 17.73 -14.91
C PRO A 667 -4.37 18.32 -13.55
N PRO A 668 -4.92 17.86 -12.40
CA PRO A 668 -4.60 18.37 -11.07
C PRO A 668 -3.19 17.99 -10.56
N ALA A 669 -2.68 18.81 -9.63
CA ALA A 669 -1.28 18.94 -9.23
C ALA A 669 -0.69 17.78 -8.39
N LEU A 670 -0.32 16.68 -9.03
CA LEU A 670 0.74 15.78 -8.51
C LEU A 670 2.14 16.27 -8.95
N GLY A 671 2.25 17.58 -9.17
CA GLY A 671 3.20 18.17 -10.09
C GLY A 671 2.88 17.83 -11.55
N GLY A 672 3.71 18.28 -12.48
CA GLY A 672 3.37 18.28 -13.90
C GLY A 672 4.59 18.53 -14.77
N ILE A 673 4.37 18.45 -16.08
CA ILE A 673 5.36 18.73 -17.11
C ILE A 673 5.21 20.18 -17.58
N VAL A 674 6.32 20.91 -17.64
CA VAL A 674 6.40 22.23 -18.27
C VAL A 674 7.20 22.08 -19.56
N ASP A 675 6.50 22.20 -20.69
CA ASP A 675 7.05 22.16 -22.04
C ASP A 675 6.63 23.43 -22.80
N GLU A 676 7.60 24.19 -23.33
CA GLU A 676 7.37 25.42 -24.11
C GLU A 676 7.65 25.21 -25.60
N GLY A 677 7.88 23.98 -26.05
CA GLY A 677 8.06 23.63 -27.47
C GLY A 677 9.47 23.83 -28.03
N ASP A 678 10.45 24.15 -27.16
CA ASP A 678 11.87 24.32 -27.49
C ASP A 678 12.70 23.02 -27.34
N GLY A 679 12.04 21.90 -27.03
CA GLY A 679 12.68 20.60 -26.86
C GLY A 679 13.21 20.31 -25.46
N ILE A 680 13.14 21.27 -24.54
CA ILE A 680 13.36 21.05 -23.11
C ILE A 680 11.99 20.82 -22.48
N ALA A 681 11.85 19.85 -21.58
CA ALA A 681 10.67 19.77 -20.71
C ALA A 681 11.11 19.47 -19.29
N VAL A 682 10.37 19.96 -18.30
CA VAL A 682 10.65 19.73 -16.87
C VAL A 682 9.44 19.09 -16.23
N SER A 683 9.60 17.86 -15.73
CA SER A 683 8.58 17.12 -14.99
C SER A 683 8.94 17.05 -13.51
N VAL A 684 7.99 17.30 -12.62
CA VAL A 684 8.21 17.23 -11.15
C VAL A 684 7.04 16.57 -10.42
N GLY A 685 7.27 15.82 -9.35
CA GLY A 685 6.19 15.26 -8.52
C GLY A 685 6.65 14.72 -7.18
N PRO A 686 5.75 14.48 -6.21
CA PRO A 686 6.11 13.90 -4.91
C PRO A 686 6.45 12.41 -5.07
N SER A 687 7.47 11.93 -4.35
CA SER A 687 7.99 10.56 -4.47
C SER A 687 7.77 9.71 -3.20
N GLY A 688 6.78 10.12 -2.39
CA GLY A 688 6.50 9.57 -1.07
C GLY A 688 6.48 10.66 0.00
N GLN A 689 6.44 10.24 1.27
CA GLN A 689 6.43 11.16 2.41
C GLN A 689 7.76 11.91 2.51
N GLY A 690 7.72 13.25 2.56
CA GLY A 690 8.92 14.09 2.63
C GLY A 690 9.88 13.95 1.43
N SER A 691 9.41 13.56 0.24
CA SER A 691 10.28 13.39 -0.94
C SER A 691 9.64 13.89 -2.24
N LEU A 692 10.49 14.32 -3.19
CA LEU A 692 10.07 14.71 -4.54
C LEU A 692 11.08 14.27 -5.59
N VAL A 693 10.63 14.15 -6.82
CA VAL A 693 11.45 13.82 -7.98
C VAL A 693 11.27 14.85 -9.09
N VAL A 694 12.34 15.14 -9.83
CA VAL A 694 12.35 15.97 -11.03
C VAL A 694 13.02 15.20 -12.17
N GLY A 695 12.45 15.29 -13.37
CA GLY A 695 13.01 14.79 -14.63
C GLY A 695 13.03 15.91 -15.67
N VAL A 696 13.97 15.83 -16.61
CA VAL A 696 14.17 16.83 -17.65
C VAL A 696 14.52 16.14 -18.97
N THR A 697 13.90 16.56 -20.07
CA THR A 697 14.36 16.19 -21.41
C THR A 697 15.57 17.05 -21.77
N LEU A 698 16.70 16.41 -22.07
CA LEU A 698 17.93 17.08 -22.47
C LEU A 698 18.34 16.64 -23.89
N PRO A 699 18.59 17.59 -24.80
CA PRO A 699 19.29 17.33 -26.04
C PRO A 699 20.69 16.71 -25.81
N PRO A 700 21.20 15.89 -26.75
CA PRO A 700 22.53 15.30 -26.63
C PRO A 700 23.63 16.37 -26.52
N GLY A 701 24.45 16.28 -25.46
CA GLY A 701 25.58 17.19 -25.23
C GLY A 701 25.29 18.34 -24.25
N ASP A 702 24.03 18.57 -23.91
CA ASP A 702 23.63 19.59 -22.93
C ASP A 702 23.95 19.17 -21.50
N LYS A 703 24.15 20.16 -20.63
CA LYS A 703 24.30 19.95 -19.18
C LYS A 703 23.18 20.63 -18.41
N VAL A 704 22.80 20.07 -17.27
CA VAL A 704 21.70 20.54 -16.43
C VAL A 704 22.15 20.76 -14.99
N ALA A 705 21.59 21.78 -14.34
CA ALA A 705 21.67 22.01 -12.91
C ALA A 705 20.27 22.20 -12.31
N PHE A 706 20.07 21.74 -11.08
CA PHE A 706 18.78 21.79 -10.39
C PHE A 706 18.89 22.63 -9.12
N HIS A 707 18.01 23.62 -8.97
CA HIS A 707 17.89 24.41 -7.75
C HIS A 707 16.50 24.21 -7.16
N LEU A 708 16.42 23.76 -5.89
CA LEU A 708 15.16 23.52 -5.20
C LEU A 708 14.82 24.70 -4.29
N PHE A 709 13.57 25.16 -4.35
CA PHE A 709 13.07 26.29 -3.58
C PHE A 709 11.84 25.90 -2.75
N ARG A 710 11.74 26.44 -1.53
CA ARG A 710 10.55 26.44 -0.67
C ARG A 710 10.15 27.89 -0.42
N GLY A 711 9.09 28.36 -1.06
CA GLY A 711 8.79 29.80 -1.12
C GLY A 711 9.91 30.58 -1.82
N ALA A 712 10.48 31.59 -1.15
CA ALA A 712 11.61 32.37 -1.66
C ALA A 712 12.99 31.78 -1.29
N GLU A 713 13.04 30.81 -0.38
CA GLU A 713 14.27 30.23 0.12
C GLU A 713 14.76 29.10 -0.79
N ARG A 714 16.05 29.12 -1.16
CA ARG A 714 16.69 28.02 -1.88
C ARG A 714 17.22 27.01 -0.86
N VAL A 715 16.63 25.82 -0.88
CA VAL A 715 16.93 24.76 0.09
C VAL A 715 17.98 23.76 -0.41
N ASP A 716 18.17 23.63 -1.73
CA ASP A 716 19.23 22.78 -2.32
C ASP A 716 19.65 23.28 -3.72
N MET A 717 20.86 22.92 -4.16
CA MET A 717 21.36 23.17 -5.51
C MET A 717 22.42 22.17 -5.99
N THR A 718 22.49 21.95 -7.30
CA THR A 718 23.58 21.19 -7.95
C THR A 718 24.45 22.04 -8.87
N GLY A 719 25.63 21.53 -9.20
CA GLY A 719 26.38 21.97 -10.37
C GLY A 719 25.79 21.43 -11.69
N TYR A 720 26.34 21.87 -12.81
CA TYR A 720 25.99 21.38 -14.15
C TYR A 720 26.56 19.98 -14.41
N ASP A 721 25.70 19.05 -14.80
CA ASP A 721 26.03 17.66 -15.14
C ASP A 721 25.14 17.14 -16.28
N THR A 722 25.36 15.93 -16.78
CA THR A 722 24.55 15.33 -17.87
C THR A 722 23.38 14.47 -17.38
N THR A 723 23.16 14.39 -16.06
CA THR A 723 22.11 13.55 -15.46
C THR A 723 20.70 14.18 -15.65
N PRO A 724 19.76 13.57 -16.38
CA PRO A 724 18.49 14.18 -16.79
C PRO A 724 17.40 14.18 -15.69
N GLY A 725 17.76 14.03 -14.42
CA GLY A 725 16.79 14.03 -13.33
C GLY A 725 17.39 13.82 -11.95
N ARG A 726 16.59 14.05 -10.91
CA ARG A 726 17.05 14.00 -9.51
C ARG A 726 15.90 13.70 -8.55
N SER A 727 16.19 12.97 -7.47
CA SER A 727 15.30 12.78 -6.32
C SER A 727 15.82 13.51 -5.09
N TYR A 728 14.91 14.10 -4.33
CA TYR A 728 15.16 14.77 -3.06
C TYR A 728 14.42 14.05 -1.95
N TRP A 729 15.05 13.96 -0.78
CA TRP A 729 14.56 13.18 0.37
C TRP A 729 14.62 14.02 1.65
N ARG A 730 13.82 13.65 2.65
CA ARG A 730 13.77 14.30 3.98
C ARG A 730 13.45 15.80 3.88
N LEU A 731 12.55 16.15 2.98
CA LEU A 731 12.02 17.49 2.84
C LEU A 731 10.96 17.74 3.91
N ASP A 732 10.98 18.94 4.49
CA ASP A 732 9.89 19.37 5.37
C ASP A 732 8.58 19.53 4.59
N PRO A 733 7.42 19.35 5.23
CA PRO A 733 6.13 19.59 4.59
C PRO A 733 6.00 21.01 4.04
N GLY A 734 5.54 21.16 2.79
CA GLY A 734 5.38 22.46 2.17
C GLY A 734 5.35 22.43 0.65
N ARG A 735 5.24 23.61 0.05
CA ARG A 735 5.21 23.78 -1.41
C ARG A 735 6.61 24.08 -1.95
N TYR A 736 7.04 23.29 -2.91
CA TYR A 736 8.36 23.35 -3.53
C TYR A 736 8.28 23.68 -5.03
N ILE A 737 9.31 24.37 -5.53
CA ILE A 737 9.52 24.62 -6.97
C ILE A 737 10.96 24.21 -7.29
N VAL A 738 11.16 23.51 -8.41
CA VAL A 738 12.48 23.21 -8.94
C VAL A 738 12.75 24.14 -10.11
N ARG A 739 13.83 24.93 -10.03
CA ARG A 739 14.35 25.67 -11.18
C ARG A 739 15.49 24.88 -11.80
N VAL A 740 15.32 24.55 -13.07
CA VAL A 740 16.27 23.82 -13.90
C VAL A 740 17.04 24.82 -14.75
N PHE A 741 18.35 24.66 -14.82
CA PHE A 741 19.23 25.45 -15.70
C PHE A 741 19.89 24.50 -16.70
N VAL A 742 19.76 24.78 -17.99
CA VAL A 742 20.35 24.00 -19.07
C VAL A 742 21.48 24.81 -19.70
N LEU A 743 22.65 24.20 -19.89
CA LEU A 743 23.83 24.77 -20.54
C LEU A 743 24.03 24.04 -21.87
N LEU A 744 23.84 24.76 -22.96
CA LEU A 744 24.03 24.28 -24.32
C LEU A 744 25.54 24.19 -24.67
N PRO A 745 25.95 23.40 -25.67
CA PRO A 745 27.34 23.25 -26.10
C PRO A 745 28.01 24.55 -26.55
N ASP A 746 27.22 25.52 -27.03
CA ASP A 746 27.70 26.84 -27.45
C ASP A 746 27.92 27.82 -26.27
N GLY A 747 27.61 27.39 -25.03
CA GLY A 747 27.74 28.17 -23.81
C GLY A 747 26.46 28.93 -23.41
N THR A 748 25.41 28.87 -24.21
CA THR A 748 24.10 29.48 -23.90
C THR A 748 23.48 28.82 -22.67
N ARG A 749 22.87 29.63 -21.79
CA ARG A 749 22.18 29.16 -20.59
C ARG A 749 20.68 29.43 -20.69
N LEU A 750 19.90 28.37 -20.57
CA LEU A 750 18.44 28.41 -20.50
C LEU A 750 18.02 28.07 -19.07
N SER A 751 16.86 28.56 -18.63
CA SER A 751 16.32 28.19 -17.32
C SER A 751 14.82 28.02 -17.38
N ARG A 752 14.31 26.99 -16.69
CA ARG A 752 12.88 26.71 -16.60
C ARG A 752 12.49 26.39 -15.17
N ALA A 753 11.37 26.94 -14.72
CA ALA A 753 10.78 26.58 -13.44
C ALA A 753 9.77 25.45 -13.64
N SER A 754 9.79 24.47 -12.75
CA SER A 754 8.74 23.47 -12.66
C SER A 754 7.44 24.09 -12.15
N VAL A 755 6.32 23.40 -12.31
CA VAL A 755 5.13 23.69 -11.51
C VAL A 755 5.44 23.50 -10.01
N GLY A 756 4.66 24.16 -9.16
CA GLY A 756 4.77 23.99 -7.71
C GLY A 756 4.21 22.64 -7.25
N VAL A 757 4.93 21.94 -6.37
CA VAL A 757 4.56 20.63 -5.83
C VAL A 757 4.43 20.70 -4.32
N ASN A 758 3.34 20.15 -3.77
CA ASN A 758 3.19 20.00 -2.33
C ASN A 758 3.83 18.69 -1.89
N VAL A 759 4.68 18.76 -0.87
CA VAL A 759 5.25 17.61 -0.16
C VAL A 759 4.62 17.57 1.22
N GLY A 760 4.08 16.41 1.59
CA GLY A 760 3.41 16.15 2.87
C GLY A 760 4.33 15.61 3.95
#